data_AF-A0A0L6V0H1-F1
#
_entry.id   AF-A0A0L6V0H1-F1
#
_cell.length_a   1.000
_cell.length_b   1.000
_cell.length_c   1.000
_cell.angle_alpha   90.00
_cell.angle_beta   90.00
_cell.angle_gamma   90.00
#
_symmetry.space_group_name_H-M   'P 1'
#
loop_
_entity.id
_entity.type
_entity.pdbx_description
1 polymer ?
#
loop_
_entity_poly.entity_id
_entity_poly.type
_entity_poly.pdbx_seq_one_letter_code
_entity_poly.pdbx_strand_id
1 'polypeptide(L)'
;MLPSVQRLHRLGYTIYGTAGTNDFITEHGIPCKFLEAFSSQEEAKGQKAEYSLIDHLKQGKVDLFINLPSRNRFRRPQQHISLGYRARRTAIDHAIPLITNVKNAKILIEGLARYPTLSISSIDAKSSHRTIKLPGLVDSACFVNALVASNSDSLEQTTAIAVKAGFLTLLVSGNGAGGRIDDSKTLALVKSSISTRAHCNYGFVVAATPHNVNSLDGPEIGFTSALMLPFERDWNGANQAVAIAAHFNHWPLDKPILTDAKTTNLASILLFASLHNRSIHVLDVRTAADIELICLSKQKGLKVTADVTIYTLFLNQSMYPQAQCLPTVEDQEVIWEHLEHIDTLSVGRLPFELAEELGKPYLPGDGYEECIQLLLSAISQGKLTLEDITLRCCENPARILHLPPPAGTYVEVEVDRSHKFTGTSWSPLQDQIFNGHVHRVVFQDETVCLDGFSQSKAGAGKHLNQAPMSLSRAGSELQASHSLPGTGRTKPLFSATNALDSPQNMGSRSALRSISALTTGSASGRAEEVGQPLEPGALPMIRSGSSLQSGMAELPSTSFTPKLNPREPSSPKLGFERNPAFHQRHVLSVKQFSRNDLHELFSLAQEMRTQVERNGVLDVLKGKVICSMFYEPSTRTSASFEAAMCRLGGRVVSITADQSSTAKGESLVDTIRTLGCYGDAIILRHPVAGSSQTAANVSPVPIINAGDGVGEHPTQAFLDVYTIREELGTVNGLTITMVGDLKNGRTVHSLVKLLCLYQVNLIFVSPRSLALPESIKQEVARAGITFEQSNHLEEVIGRTDVIYVTRVQQERFTSQAEYDAVKGSYRIDHDLLSRARKHTIVLHPLPRNAEIDAEVDLDPLRAAYFRQMRYGLFYCMPVLVWRRQLSNGNAGAYAVFHTHTFLPGPHPTWVSDSICLQSDAGQPVESYWGILDA
;
A
#
# COMPACT_ATOMS: atom_id res chain seq x y z
N MET A 1 -14.38 -29.66 38.48
CA MET A 1 -13.59 -28.43 38.72
C MET A 1 -12.86 -28.45 40.06
N LEU A 2 -13.41 -29.08 41.11
CA LEU A 2 -12.87 -29.02 42.48
C LEU A 2 -11.33 -29.11 42.63
N PRO A 3 -10.58 -30.06 42.04
CA PRO A 3 -9.12 -30.11 42.21
C PRO A 3 -8.38 -28.87 41.68
N SER A 4 -8.92 -28.23 40.63
CA SER A 4 -8.42 -26.97 40.10
C SER A 4 -8.74 -25.79 41.03
N VAL A 5 -9.93 -25.75 41.62
CA VAL A 5 -10.29 -24.72 42.63
C VAL A 5 -9.41 -24.84 43.88
N GLN A 6 -9.14 -26.07 44.34
CA GLN A 6 -8.17 -26.34 45.41
C GLN A 6 -6.74 -25.91 45.03
N ARG A 7 -6.39 -25.88 43.73
CA ARG A 7 -5.09 -25.39 43.24
C ARG A 7 -5.03 -23.87 43.23
N LEU A 8 -6.06 -23.19 42.73
CA LEU A 8 -6.18 -21.71 42.81
C LEU A 8 -6.09 -21.22 44.26
N HIS A 9 -6.82 -21.84 45.20
CA HIS A 9 -6.75 -21.46 46.61
C HIS A 9 -5.34 -21.67 47.20
N ARG A 10 -4.64 -22.76 46.84
CA ARG A 10 -3.24 -23.00 47.24
C ARG A 10 -2.23 -22.03 46.61
N LEU A 11 -2.59 -21.38 45.51
CA LEU A 11 -1.82 -20.29 44.89
C LEU A 11 -2.17 -18.90 45.47
N GLY A 12 -3.02 -18.82 46.50
CA GLY A 12 -3.39 -17.58 47.19
C GLY A 12 -4.54 -16.79 46.55
N TYR A 13 -5.19 -17.30 45.49
CA TYR A 13 -6.33 -16.61 44.88
C TYR A 13 -7.54 -16.63 45.82
N THR A 14 -8.16 -15.46 46.03
CA THR A 14 -9.47 -15.36 46.68
C THR A 14 -10.55 -15.93 45.75
N ILE A 15 -11.21 -17.00 46.19
CA ILE A 15 -12.29 -17.62 45.40
C ILE A 15 -13.61 -16.91 45.67
N TYR A 16 -14.32 -16.55 44.59
CA TYR A 16 -15.69 -16.03 44.63
C TYR A 16 -16.64 -16.99 43.91
N GLY A 17 -17.89 -17.10 44.37
CA GLY A 17 -18.87 -18.03 43.80
C GLY A 17 -20.31 -17.58 43.94
N THR A 18 -21.15 -17.90 42.96
CA THR A 18 -22.61 -17.71 43.03
C THR A 18 -23.27 -18.86 43.77
N ALA A 19 -24.14 -18.60 44.75
CA ALA A 19 -25.00 -19.57 45.48
C ALA A 19 -24.46 -21.02 45.50
N GLY A 20 -25.09 -21.97 44.79
CA GLY A 20 -24.68 -23.38 44.77
C GLY A 20 -23.26 -23.69 44.25
N THR A 21 -22.52 -22.71 43.73
CA THR A 21 -21.06 -22.80 43.51
C THR A 21 -20.26 -22.39 44.75
N ASN A 22 -20.69 -21.35 45.46
CA ASN A 22 -20.13 -20.97 46.76
C ASN A 22 -20.29 -22.11 47.77
N ASP A 23 -21.49 -22.66 47.85
CA ASP A 23 -21.88 -23.64 48.88
C ASP A 23 -21.10 -24.94 48.68
N PHE A 24 -21.06 -25.46 47.45
CA PHE A 24 -20.29 -26.63 47.06
C PHE A 24 -18.77 -26.46 47.30
N ILE A 25 -18.20 -25.28 47.02
CA ILE A 25 -16.77 -25.02 47.25
C ILE A 25 -16.46 -24.96 48.75
N THR A 26 -17.35 -24.36 49.54
CA THR A 26 -17.21 -24.23 51.00
C THR A 26 -17.35 -25.57 51.72
N GLU A 27 -18.33 -26.39 51.33
CA GLU A 27 -18.53 -27.76 51.83
C GLU A 27 -17.28 -28.64 51.66
N HIS A 28 -16.54 -28.44 50.55
CA HIS A 28 -15.29 -29.16 50.26
C HIS A 28 -14.04 -28.49 50.88
N GLY A 29 -14.21 -27.67 51.92
CA GLY A 29 -13.13 -27.15 52.77
C GLY A 29 -12.34 -25.98 52.17
N ILE A 30 -12.90 -25.25 51.20
CA ILE A 30 -12.23 -24.13 50.52
C ILE A 30 -12.97 -22.82 50.86
N PRO A 31 -12.30 -21.82 51.46
CA PRO A 31 -12.86 -20.49 51.64
C PRO A 31 -13.37 -19.89 50.32
N CYS A 32 -14.67 -19.60 50.25
CA CYS A 32 -15.33 -19.00 49.11
C CYS A 32 -16.12 -17.76 49.57
N LYS A 33 -16.16 -16.72 48.73
CA LYS A 33 -16.97 -15.51 48.95
C LYS A 33 -18.19 -15.54 48.05
N PHE A 34 -19.37 -15.52 48.65
CA PHE A 34 -20.64 -15.45 47.93
C PHE A 34 -20.77 -14.14 47.13
N LEU A 35 -21.12 -14.26 45.85
CA LEU A 35 -21.59 -13.15 45.00
C LEU A 35 -22.98 -13.48 44.47
N GLU A 36 -23.92 -12.55 44.66
CA GLU A 36 -25.29 -12.70 44.23
C GLU A 36 -25.46 -12.30 42.75
N ALA A 37 -26.28 -13.08 42.06
CA ALA A 37 -26.56 -12.92 40.63
C ALA A 37 -28.04 -12.55 40.46
N PHE A 38 -28.35 -11.27 40.63
CA PHE A 38 -29.71 -10.71 40.49
C PHE A 38 -30.23 -10.80 39.04
N SER A 39 -31.52 -11.13 38.88
CA SER A 39 -32.12 -11.29 37.55
C SER A 39 -32.60 -9.95 36.97
N SER A 40 -33.14 -9.09 37.84
CA SER A 40 -33.87 -7.85 37.54
C SER A 40 -33.23 -6.62 38.19
N GLN A 41 -33.76 -5.43 37.93
CA GLN A 41 -33.39 -4.19 38.65
C GLN A 41 -34.22 -3.96 39.92
N GLU A 42 -35.32 -4.70 40.13
CA GLU A 42 -36.22 -4.50 41.26
C GLU A 42 -35.74 -5.28 42.50
N GLU A 43 -35.22 -6.49 42.30
CA GLU A 43 -34.54 -7.30 43.34
C GLU A 43 -33.33 -6.57 43.97
N ALA A 44 -32.71 -5.62 43.26
CA ALA A 44 -31.55 -4.88 43.74
C ALA A 44 -31.89 -3.77 44.77
N LYS A 45 -33.16 -3.45 44.99
CA LYS A 45 -33.59 -2.38 45.93
C LYS A 45 -33.64 -2.86 47.38
N GLY A 46 -32.48 -2.88 48.05
CA GLY A 46 -32.43 -3.01 49.51
C GLY A 46 -31.13 -3.55 50.10
N GLN A 47 -30.26 -4.14 49.27
CA GLN A 47 -29.03 -4.78 49.74
C GLN A 47 -27.76 -4.07 49.23
N LYS A 48 -26.63 -4.31 49.90
CA LYS A 48 -25.37 -3.63 49.61
C LYS A 48 -24.78 -4.09 48.27
N ALA A 49 -24.24 -3.13 47.50
CA ALA A 49 -23.48 -3.41 46.28
C ALA A 49 -22.22 -4.28 46.51
N GLU A 50 -21.80 -4.47 47.77
CA GLU A 50 -20.71 -5.35 48.21
C GLU A 50 -20.94 -6.85 47.88
N TYR A 51 -22.15 -7.26 47.47
CA TYR A 51 -22.45 -8.66 47.13
C TYR A 51 -22.85 -8.88 45.66
N SER A 52 -23.03 -7.83 44.85
CA SER A 52 -23.46 -7.96 43.45
C SER A 52 -22.32 -8.45 42.55
N LEU A 53 -22.54 -9.57 41.84
CA LEU A 53 -21.62 -10.09 40.82
C LEU A 53 -21.40 -9.08 39.68
N ILE A 54 -22.47 -8.46 39.20
CA ILE A 54 -22.42 -7.53 38.06
C ILE A 54 -21.62 -6.27 38.44
N ASP A 55 -21.76 -5.79 39.67
CA ASP A 55 -21.05 -4.59 40.11
C ASP A 55 -19.60 -4.89 40.55
N HIS A 56 -19.29 -6.12 40.98
CA HIS A 56 -17.90 -6.59 41.10
C HIS A 56 -17.15 -6.59 39.76
N LEU A 57 -17.80 -7.07 38.69
CA LEU A 57 -17.24 -7.00 37.33
C LEU A 57 -17.06 -5.54 36.87
N LYS A 58 -18.05 -4.66 37.08
CA LYS A 58 -17.92 -3.23 36.72
C LYS A 58 -16.80 -2.51 37.47
N GLN A 59 -16.59 -2.86 38.74
CA GLN A 59 -15.61 -2.21 39.64
C GLN A 59 -14.18 -2.75 39.45
N GLY A 60 -13.95 -3.68 38.51
CA GLY A 60 -12.62 -4.27 38.29
C GLY A 60 -12.13 -5.13 39.46
N LYS A 61 -13.04 -5.68 40.28
CA LYS A 61 -12.71 -6.48 41.48
C LYS A 61 -12.56 -7.99 41.21
N VAL A 62 -12.41 -8.38 39.95
CA VAL A 62 -12.39 -9.78 39.49
C VAL A 62 -11.38 -9.91 38.37
N ASP A 63 -10.23 -10.53 38.66
CA ASP A 63 -9.12 -10.68 37.72
C ASP A 63 -9.35 -11.81 36.69
N LEU A 64 -10.26 -12.75 36.99
CA LEU A 64 -10.60 -13.88 36.14
C LEU A 64 -12.05 -14.33 36.37
N PHE A 65 -12.86 -14.36 35.32
CA PHE A 65 -14.26 -14.81 35.37
C PHE A 65 -14.46 -16.15 34.63
N ILE A 66 -14.69 -17.23 35.39
CA ILE A 66 -14.96 -18.57 34.85
C ILE A 66 -16.48 -18.79 34.84
N ASN A 67 -17.09 -18.77 33.65
CA ASN A 67 -18.54 -18.92 33.48
C ASN A 67 -18.85 -20.08 32.52
N LEU A 68 -18.98 -21.27 33.11
CA LEU A 68 -19.16 -22.54 32.40
C LEU A 68 -20.65 -22.76 32.07
N PRO A 69 -21.02 -23.08 30.82
CA PRO A 69 -22.41 -23.30 30.45
C PRO A 69 -22.96 -24.57 31.12
N SER A 70 -24.11 -24.44 31.80
CA SER A 70 -24.82 -25.59 32.36
C SER A 70 -25.43 -26.46 31.24
N ARG A 71 -25.49 -27.78 31.46
CA ARG A 71 -26.08 -28.78 30.53
C ARG A 71 -27.62 -28.69 30.46
N ASN A 72 -28.15 -27.52 30.11
CA ASN A 72 -29.57 -27.32 29.84
C ASN A 72 -29.93 -27.88 28.45
N ARG A 73 -30.80 -28.90 28.40
CA ARG A 73 -31.29 -29.52 27.16
C ARG A 73 -32.33 -28.68 26.39
N PHE A 74 -32.71 -27.50 26.89
CA PHE A 74 -33.79 -26.68 26.35
C PHE A 74 -33.28 -25.40 25.67
N ARG A 75 -33.57 -25.25 24.38
CA ARG A 75 -33.34 -24.04 23.59
C ARG A 75 -34.31 -22.94 24.05
N ARG A 76 -33.80 -21.82 24.57
CA ARG A 76 -34.63 -20.68 25.03
C ARG A 76 -34.94 -19.73 23.86
N PRO A 77 -36.05 -18.95 23.92
CA PRO A 77 -36.39 -17.96 22.90
C PRO A 77 -35.30 -16.88 22.73
N GLN A 78 -35.08 -16.41 21.49
CA GLN A 78 -34.04 -15.43 21.16
C GLN A 78 -34.16 -14.09 21.92
N GLN A 79 -35.36 -13.71 22.35
CA GLN A 79 -35.62 -12.46 23.06
C GLN A 79 -35.17 -12.48 24.55
N HIS A 80 -34.90 -13.66 25.13
CA HIS A 80 -34.56 -13.77 26.56
C HIS A 80 -33.05 -13.59 26.82
N ILE A 81 -32.62 -12.36 27.12
CA ILE A 81 -31.24 -12.08 27.56
C ILE A 81 -30.96 -12.73 28.92
N SER A 82 -30.33 -13.91 28.91
CA SER A 82 -30.00 -14.63 30.15
C SER A 82 -28.99 -13.87 31.03
N LEU A 83 -29.11 -14.01 32.34
CA LEU A 83 -28.16 -13.40 33.30
C LEU A 83 -26.71 -13.85 33.06
N GLY A 84 -26.50 -15.13 32.73
CA GLY A 84 -25.20 -15.66 32.32
C GLY A 84 -24.68 -15.07 30.99
N TYR A 85 -25.52 -14.51 30.13
CA TYR A 85 -25.07 -13.66 29.02
C TYR A 85 -24.71 -12.26 29.50
N ARG A 86 -25.55 -11.61 30.33
CA ARG A 86 -25.28 -10.27 30.88
C ARG A 86 -23.93 -10.21 31.59
N ALA A 87 -23.66 -11.14 32.51
CA ALA A 87 -22.38 -11.19 33.23
C ALA A 87 -21.17 -11.41 32.31
N ARG A 88 -21.29 -12.26 31.27
CA ARG A 88 -20.21 -12.44 30.28
C ARG A 88 -19.98 -11.18 29.44
N ARG A 89 -21.06 -10.48 29.05
CA ARG A 89 -20.96 -9.22 28.31
C ARG A 89 -20.33 -8.13 29.17
N THR A 90 -20.74 -7.98 30.43
CA THR A 90 -20.10 -7.06 31.40
C THR A 90 -18.62 -7.39 31.61
N ALA A 91 -18.22 -8.66 31.72
CA ALA A 91 -16.81 -9.03 31.82
C ALA A 91 -16.01 -8.57 30.58
N ILE A 92 -16.54 -8.81 29.37
CA ILE A 92 -15.92 -8.35 28.10
C ILE A 92 -15.85 -6.81 28.03
N ASP A 93 -16.94 -6.12 28.37
CA ASP A 93 -17.02 -4.65 28.33
C ASP A 93 -16.08 -3.97 29.34
N HIS A 94 -15.68 -4.68 30.40
CA HIS A 94 -14.71 -4.24 31.41
C HIS A 94 -13.33 -4.93 31.28
N ALA A 95 -13.05 -5.57 30.14
CA ALA A 95 -11.78 -6.24 29.83
C ALA A 95 -11.32 -7.34 30.82
N ILE A 96 -12.26 -7.96 31.55
CA ILE A 96 -12.00 -9.05 32.48
C ILE A 96 -11.85 -10.38 31.72
N PRO A 97 -10.74 -11.12 31.88
CA PRO A 97 -10.54 -12.45 31.28
C PRO A 97 -11.71 -13.40 31.54
N LEU A 98 -12.29 -13.94 30.47
CA LEU A 98 -13.49 -14.79 30.51
C LEU A 98 -13.19 -16.20 29.97
N ILE A 99 -13.48 -17.23 30.77
CA ILE A 99 -13.38 -18.63 30.33
C ILE A 99 -14.74 -19.32 30.36
N THR A 100 -15.12 -19.92 29.23
CA THR A 100 -16.41 -20.61 29.04
C THR A 100 -16.27 -22.12 28.81
N ASN A 101 -15.06 -22.66 28.62
CA ASN A 101 -14.83 -24.10 28.45
C ASN A 101 -14.16 -24.73 29.70
N VAL A 102 -14.72 -25.85 30.16
CA VAL A 102 -14.27 -26.61 31.34
C VAL A 102 -12.84 -27.16 31.18
N LYS A 103 -12.45 -27.55 29.96
CA LYS A 103 -11.10 -28.07 29.67
C LYS A 103 -10.07 -26.96 29.73
N ASN A 104 -10.29 -25.86 29.03
CA ASN A 104 -9.42 -24.68 29.02
C ASN A 104 -9.27 -24.11 30.44
N ALA A 105 -10.34 -24.06 31.24
CA ALA A 105 -10.27 -23.65 32.64
C ALA A 105 -9.36 -24.56 33.49
N LYS A 106 -9.43 -25.89 33.33
CA LYS A 106 -8.51 -26.83 33.99
C LYS A 106 -7.06 -26.61 33.55
N ILE A 107 -6.83 -26.48 32.25
CA ILE A 107 -5.49 -26.36 31.64
C ILE A 107 -4.83 -25.06 32.09
N LEU A 108 -5.53 -23.92 32.06
CA LEU A 108 -4.98 -22.65 32.54
C LEU A 108 -4.63 -22.71 34.03
N ILE A 109 -5.51 -23.27 34.87
CA ILE A 109 -5.25 -23.40 36.31
C ILE A 109 -4.06 -24.33 36.58
N GLU A 110 -3.89 -25.39 35.80
CA GLU A 110 -2.72 -26.27 35.90
C GLU A 110 -1.44 -25.57 35.41
N GLY A 111 -1.55 -24.71 34.39
CA GLY A 111 -0.47 -23.84 33.91
C GLY A 111 -0.01 -22.85 34.98
N LEU A 112 -0.94 -22.06 35.54
CA LEU A 112 -0.71 -21.15 36.67
C LEU A 112 -0.11 -21.86 37.90
N ALA A 113 -0.43 -23.13 38.11
CA ALA A 113 0.09 -23.94 39.21
C ALA A 113 1.48 -24.55 38.97
N ARG A 114 1.99 -24.51 37.74
CA ARG A 114 3.34 -24.99 37.36
C ARG A 114 4.28 -23.83 37.02
N TYR A 115 3.73 -22.76 36.44
CA TYR A 115 4.43 -21.58 35.98
C TYR A 115 3.72 -20.33 36.57
N PRO A 116 4.06 -19.93 37.81
CA PRO A 116 3.44 -18.77 38.46
C PRO A 116 3.85 -17.45 37.80
N THR A 117 5.08 -17.37 37.29
CA THR A 117 5.49 -16.38 36.29
C THR A 117 4.96 -16.82 34.93
N LEU A 118 3.74 -16.40 34.63
CA LEU A 118 3.17 -16.44 33.28
C LEU A 118 3.08 -15.02 32.71
N SER A 119 2.89 -14.97 31.40
CA SER A 119 3.99 -14.39 30.62
C SER A 119 3.47 -13.52 29.46
N ILE A 120 2.51 -14.01 28.65
CA ILE A 120 1.74 -13.26 27.62
C ILE A 120 2.56 -12.94 26.36
N SER A 121 2.06 -13.27 25.17
CA SER A 121 2.65 -12.87 23.88
C SER A 121 1.66 -12.00 23.13
N SER A 122 2.14 -11.10 22.24
CA SER A 122 1.32 -10.24 21.37
C SER A 122 0.66 -11.01 20.20
N ILE A 123 0.27 -12.26 20.42
CA ILE A 123 -0.38 -13.14 19.44
C ILE A 123 -1.82 -13.36 19.89
N ASP A 124 -2.73 -12.54 19.36
CA ASP A 124 -4.14 -12.52 19.77
C ASP A 124 -4.91 -13.81 19.41
N ALA A 125 -4.45 -14.53 18.38
CA ALA A 125 -5.00 -15.82 17.96
C ALA A 125 -3.92 -16.68 17.27
N LYS A 126 -4.10 -18.01 17.28
CA LYS A 126 -3.23 -18.97 16.58
C LYS A 126 -4.07 -20.09 15.95
N SER A 127 -4.08 -20.15 14.62
CA SER A 127 -4.71 -21.24 13.84
C SER A 127 -3.92 -22.55 14.02
N SER A 128 -4.55 -23.67 13.66
CA SER A 128 -3.85 -24.94 13.39
C SER A 128 -3.08 -24.92 12.07
N HIS A 129 -3.39 -23.96 11.20
CA HIS A 129 -2.85 -23.83 9.84
C HIS A 129 -1.84 -22.68 9.73
N ARG A 130 -0.90 -22.82 8.81
CA ARG A 130 0.08 -21.79 8.45
C ARG A 130 -0.56 -20.75 7.54
N THR A 131 -1.13 -19.71 8.14
CA THR A 131 -1.56 -18.50 7.42
C THR A 131 -0.34 -17.74 6.87
N ILE A 132 -0.38 -17.35 5.61
CA ILE A 132 0.66 -16.58 4.90
C ILE A 132 0.00 -15.40 4.18
N LYS A 133 0.69 -14.27 4.13
CA LYS A 133 0.21 -13.03 3.51
C LYS A 133 0.88 -12.82 2.15
N LEU A 134 0.08 -12.80 1.09
CA LEU A 134 0.48 -12.45 -0.28
C LEU A 134 0.00 -11.03 -0.63
N PRO A 135 0.63 -10.32 -1.57
CA PRO A 135 0.02 -9.14 -2.19
C PRO A 135 -1.30 -9.50 -2.90
N GLY A 136 -2.09 -8.49 -3.26
CA GLY A 136 -3.26 -8.70 -4.12
C GLY A 136 -2.85 -9.18 -5.51
N LEU A 137 -3.42 -10.30 -5.97
CA LEU A 137 -3.09 -10.90 -7.26
C LEU A 137 -3.61 -10.01 -8.41
N VAL A 138 -2.94 -10.10 -9.55
CA VAL A 138 -3.23 -9.34 -10.78
C VAL A 138 -3.48 -10.31 -11.92
N ASP A 139 -4.63 -10.20 -12.59
CA ASP A 139 -4.87 -10.91 -13.86
C ASP A 139 -4.54 -10.00 -15.04
N SER A 140 -3.57 -10.40 -15.86
CA SER A 140 -3.12 -9.70 -17.07
C SER A 140 -4.08 -9.87 -18.26
N ALA A 141 -4.95 -10.90 -18.24
CA ALA A 141 -5.71 -11.34 -19.39
C ALA A 141 -7.20 -11.62 -19.10
N CYS A 142 -7.79 -10.91 -18.13
CA CYS A 142 -9.16 -11.13 -17.63
C CYS A 142 -10.18 -11.18 -18.78
N PHE A 143 -10.68 -12.38 -19.05
CA PHE A 143 -11.74 -12.63 -20.01
C PHE A 143 -13.12 -12.36 -19.40
N VAL A 144 -14.04 -11.86 -20.23
CA VAL A 144 -15.43 -11.59 -19.85
C VAL A 144 -16.35 -12.05 -20.97
N ASN A 145 -17.29 -12.93 -20.64
CA ASN A 145 -18.38 -13.29 -21.54
C ASN A 145 -19.39 -12.14 -21.65
N ALA A 146 -19.97 -11.93 -22.84
CA ALA A 146 -20.91 -10.85 -23.14
C ALA A 146 -20.39 -9.42 -22.79
N LEU A 147 -19.08 -9.18 -22.96
CA LEU A 147 -18.37 -7.97 -22.54
C LEU A 147 -19.04 -6.66 -23.02
N VAL A 148 -19.45 -6.60 -24.29
CA VAL A 148 -20.08 -5.40 -24.90
C VAL A 148 -21.61 -5.50 -25.03
N ALA A 149 -22.25 -6.47 -24.37
CA ALA A 149 -23.69 -6.61 -24.43
C ALA A 149 -24.40 -5.52 -23.62
N SER A 150 -25.43 -4.90 -24.21
CA SER A 150 -26.26 -3.87 -23.56
C SER A 150 -26.84 -4.38 -22.24
N ASN A 151 -26.69 -3.59 -21.17
CA ASN A 151 -27.11 -3.90 -19.80
C ASN A 151 -26.45 -5.15 -19.17
N SER A 152 -25.31 -5.62 -19.70
CA SER A 152 -24.53 -6.68 -19.07
C SER A 152 -24.06 -6.29 -17.66
N ASP A 153 -24.15 -7.23 -16.73
CA ASP A 153 -23.52 -7.23 -15.41
C ASP A 153 -22.36 -8.24 -15.33
N SER A 154 -22.00 -8.91 -16.43
CA SER A 154 -20.99 -9.98 -16.43
C SER A 154 -19.62 -9.51 -15.93
N LEU A 155 -19.19 -8.28 -16.25
CA LEU A 155 -17.96 -7.70 -15.71
C LEU A 155 -18.06 -7.36 -14.20
N GLU A 156 -19.23 -6.99 -13.69
CA GLU A 156 -19.46 -6.81 -12.24
C GLU A 156 -19.33 -8.16 -11.53
N GLN A 157 -20.03 -9.18 -12.01
CA GLN A 157 -19.97 -10.55 -11.51
C GLN A 157 -18.53 -11.12 -11.54
N THR A 158 -17.80 -10.98 -12.66
CA THR A 158 -16.39 -11.38 -12.76
C THR A 158 -15.54 -10.68 -11.70
N THR A 159 -15.69 -9.36 -11.50
CA THR A 159 -14.93 -8.66 -10.44
C THR A 159 -15.27 -9.16 -9.04
N ALA A 160 -16.54 -9.54 -8.79
CA ALA A 160 -16.99 -10.02 -7.48
C ALA A 160 -16.47 -11.43 -7.15
N ILE A 161 -16.34 -12.32 -8.14
CA ILE A 161 -15.73 -13.66 -7.96
C ILE A 161 -14.21 -13.54 -7.84
N ALA A 162 -13.57 -12.76 -8.72
CA ALA A 162 -12.12 -12.52 -8.68
C ALA A 162 -11.63 -12.04 -7.31
N VAL A 163 -12.36 -11.13 -6.66
CA VAL A 163 -12.06 -10.67 -5.30
C VAL A 163 -12.06 -11.81 -4.27
N LYS A 164 -12.97 -12.79 -4.35
CA LYS A 164 -12.97 -13.93 -3.42
C LYS A 164 -11.70 -14.77 -3.56
N ALA A 165 -11.25 -14.97 -4.79
CA ALA A 165 -10.04 -15.71 -5.14
C ALA A 165 -8.73 -14.94 -4.86
N GLY A 166 -8.81 -13.68 -4.43
CA GLY A 166 -7.64 -12.84 -4.13
C GLY A 166 -7.09 -12.05 -5.33
N PHE A 167 -7.76 -12.07 -6.48
CA PHE A 167 -7.44 -11.23 -7.64
C PHE A 167 -8.06 -9.84 -7.46
N LEU A 168 -7.20 -8.85 -7.25
CA LEU A 168 -7.54 -7.51 -6.79
C LEU A 168 -7.22 -6.40 -7.80
N THR A 169 -6.59 -6.74 -8.93
CA THR A 169 -6.55 -5.90 -10.14
C THR A 169 -6.73 -6.76 -11.41
N LEU A 170 -7.64 -6.37 -12.31
CA LEU A 170 -7.94 -7.10 -13.55
C LEU A 170 -7.70 -6.23 -14.79
N LEU A 171 -6.96 -6.75 -15.78
CA LEU A 171 -6.90 -6.16 -17.11
C LEU A 171 -7.94 -6.83 -18.01
N VAL A 172 -9.07 -6.15 -18.18
CA VAL A 172 -10.20 -6.63 -18.99
C VAL A 172 -9.76 -6.68 -20.45
N SER A 173 -9.66 -7.90 -20.98
CA SER A 173 -9.23 -8.15 -22.36
C SER A 173 -10.20 -7.51 -23.35
N GLY A 174 -9.65 -6.84 -24.37
CA GLY A 174 -10.43 -6.21 -25.42
C GLY A 174 -11.16 -7.18 -26.34
N ASN A 175 -10.90 -8.50 -26.25
CA ASN A 175 -11.45 -9.54 -27.11
C ASN A 175 -12.32 -10.51 -26.30
N GLY A 176 -13.60 -10.15 -26.07
CA GLY A 176 -14.57 -10.95 -25.31
C GLY A 176 -15.42 -11.88 -26.17
N ALA A 177 -16.18 -12.77 -25.53
CA ALA A 177 -17.28 -13.45 -26.22
C ALA A 177 -18.44 -12.45 -26.45
N GLY A 178 -19.05 -12.51 -27.64
CA GLY A 178 -20.11 -11.59 -28.06
C GLY A 178 -19.65 -10.22 -28.59
N GLY A 179 -18.36 -9.87 -28.49
CA GLY A 179 -17.81 -8.66 -29.10
C GLY A 179 -16.54 -8.13 -28.43
N ARG A 180 -16.05 -6.97 -28.91
CA ARG A 180 -14.73 -6.42 -28.58
C ARG A 180 -14.78 -4.95 -28.20
N ILE A 181 -13.77 -4.49 -27.48
CA ILE A 181 -13.51 -3.07 -27.23
C ILE A 181 -12.54 -2.59 -28.32
N ASP A 182 -13.05 -2.10 -29.45
CA ASP A 182 -12.23 -1.65 -30.59
C ASP A 182 -12.57 -0.23 -31.09
N ASP A 183 -13.59 0.42 -30.53
CA ASP A 183 -13.98 1.80 -30.84
C ASP A 183 -14.42 2.60 -29.59
N SER A 184 -14.64 3.90 -29.79
CA SER A 184 -15.17 4.84 -28.79
C SER A 184 -16.45 4.37 -28.11
N LYS A 185 -17.35 3.71 -28.85
CA LYS A 185 -18.71 3.36 -28.40
C LYS A 185 -18.69 2.11 -27.52
N THR A 186 -17.95 1.09 -27.95
CA THR A 186 -17.71 -0.15 -27.20
C THR A 186 -16.97 0.17 -25.89
N LEU A 187 -15.92 1.00 -25.94
CA LEU A 187 -15.23 1.48 -24.74
C LEU A 187 -16.16 2.26 -23.80
N ALA A 188 -17.00 3.17 -24.33
CA ALA A 188 -17.97 3.90 -23.52
C ALA A 188 -19.06 3.00 -22.91
N LEU A 189 -19.52 1.97 -23.64
CA LEU A 189 -20.50 0.99 -23.18
C LEU A 189 -19.94 0.18 -22.00
N VAL A 190 -18.77 -0.44 -22.15
CA VAL A 190 -18.14 -1.22 -21.06
C VAL A 190 -17.78 -0.32 -19.87
N LYS A 191 -17.27 0.89 -20.12
CA LYS A 191 -17.00 1.88 -19.06
C LYS A 191 -18.27 2.25 -18.29
N SER A 192 -19.40 2.43 -18.96
CA SER A 192 -20.67 2.73 -18.29
C SER A 192 -21.17 1.55 -17.46
N SER A 193 -21.05 0.31 -17.96
CA SER A 193 -21.54 -0.88 -17.27
C SER A 193 -20.82 -1.16 -15.93
N ILE A 194 -19.53 -0.84 -15.79
CA ILE A 194 -18.76 -1.17 -14.58
C ILE A 194 -18.43 0.02 -13.66
N SER A 195 -18.58 1.27 -14.15
CA SER A 195 -18.09 2.51 -13.53
C SER A 195 -18.24 2.64 -12.01
N THR A 196 -19.41 2.31 -11.46
CA THR A 196 -19.73 2.36 -10.01
C THR A 196 -20.04 0.99 -9.40
N ARG A 197 -19.71 -0.10 -10.10
CA ARG A 197 -20.10 -1.47 -9.74
C ARG A 197 -18.92 -2.39 -9.40
N ALA A 198 -17.72 -2.11 -9.89
CA ALA A 198 -16.53 -2.96 -9.68
C ALA A 198 -16.24 -3.30 -8.21
N HIS A 199 -15.84 -4.56 -7.97
CA HIS A 199 -15.42 -5.03 -6.64
C HIS A 199 -13.88 -4.99 -6.45
N CYS A 200 -13.09 -5.13 -7.51
CA CYS A 200 -11.62 -4.97 -7.55
C CYS A 200 -11.19 -3.86 -8.52
N ASN A 201 -9.90 -3.50 -8.54
CA ASN A 201 -9.39 -2.53 -9.51
C ASN A 201 -9.43 -3.11 -10.93
N TYR A 202 -9.59 -2.26 -11.94
CA TYR A 202 -9.71 -2.72 -13.33
C TYR A 202 -9.13 -1.74 -14.35
N GLY A 203 -8.67 -2.24 -15.48
CA GLY A 203 -8.29 -1.44 -16.65
C GLY A 203 -8.75 -2.09 -17.94
N PHE A 204 -8.98 -1.27 -18.97
CA PHE A 204 -9.41 -1.77 -20.28
C PHE A 204 -8.24 -1.94 -21.24
N VAL A 205 -8.16 -3.10 -21.88
CA VAL A 205 -7.33 -3.35 -23.05
C VAL A 205 -8.19 -3.13 -24.30
N VAL A 206 -7.65 -2.47 -25.33
CA VAL A 206 -8.35 -2.27 -26.62
C VAL A 206 -7.89 -3.31 -27.63
N ALA A 207 -8.80 -3.91 -28.38
CA ALA A 207 -8.50 -4.78 -29.51
C ALA A 207 -8.12 -3.95 -30.74
N ALA A 208 -6.92 -4.16 -31.26
CA ALA A 208 -6.51 -3.66 -32.57
C ALA A 208 -7.26 -4.40 -33.69
N THR A 209 -7.68 -3.66 -34.70
CA THR A 209 -8.21 -4.17 -35.97
C THR A 209 -7.50 -3.51 -37.15
N PRO A 210 -7.60 -4.04 -38.38
CA PRO A 210 -7.07 -3.38 -39.58
C PRO A 210 -7.68 -2.01 -39.92
N HIS A 211 -8.65 -1.52 -39.14
CA HIS A 211 -9.41 -0.31 -39.44
C HIS A 211 -9.41 0.75 -38.32
N ASN A 212 -9.12 0.38 -37.06
CA ASN A 212 -9.25 1.28 -35.92
C ASN A 212 -7.99 2.10 -35.54
N VAL A 213 -6.90 1.99 -36.30
CA VAL A 213 -5.64 2.76 -36.08
C VAL A 213 -5.90 4.26 -35.87
N ASN A 214 -6.84 4.82 -36.65
CA ASN A 214 -7.16 6.25 -36.67
C ASN A 214 -8.50 6.60 -36.00
N SER A 215 -9.16 5.64 -35.33
CA SER A 215 -10.48 5.85 -34.69
C SER A 215 -10.43 5.79 -33.16
N LEU A 216 -9.23 5.80 -32.59
CA LEU A 216 -8.98 5.82 -31.15
C LEU A 216 -8.33 7.16 -30.82
N ASP A 217 -9.15 8.15 -30.46
CA ASP A 217 -8.65 9.50 -30.18
C ASP A 217 -7.86 9.56 -28.86
N GLY A 218 -6.95 10.53 -28.75
CA GLY A 218 -6.08 10.73 -27.57
C GLY A 218 -6.79 10.71 -26.20
N PRO A 219 -7.98 11.29 -26.01
CA PRO A 219 -8.72 11.21 -24.74
C PRO A 219 -9.18 9.79 -24.38
N GLU A 220 -9.42 8.94 -25.37
CA GLU A 220 -9.91 7.56 -25.20
C GLU A 220 -8.76 6.62 -24.90
N ILE A 221 -7.67 6.75 -25.66
CA ILE A 221 -6.36 6.16 -25.34
C ILE A 221 -5.92 6.54 -23.91
N GLY A 222 -6.30 7.73 -23.42
CA GLY A 222 -6.10 8.13 -22.02
C GLY A 222 -6.67 7.15 -20.99
N PHE A 223 -7.83 6.54 -21.27
CA PHE A 223 -8.48 5.59 -20.35
C PHE A 223 -7.99 4.13 -20.50
N THR A 224 -7.30 3.76 -21.58
CA THR A 224 -6.90 2.37 -21.85
C THR A 224 -5.56 2.03 -21.20
N SER A 225 -5.39 0.80 -20.72
CA SER A 225 -4.12 0.33 -20.14
C SER A 225 -3.16 -0.24 -21.19
N ALA A 226 -3.67 -0.93 -22.21
CA ALA A 226 -2.85 -1.59 -23.24
C ALA A 226 -3.59 -1.72 -24.58
N LEU A 227 -2.84 -1.98 -25.65
CA LEU A 227 -3.38 -2.46 -26.93
C LEU A 227 -3.17 -3.96 -27.02
N MET A 228 -4.20 -4.71 -27.42
CA MET A 228 -4.13 -6.11 -27.79
C MET A 228 -4.05 -6.23 -29.32
N LEU A 229 -3.20 -7.12 -29.82
CA LEU A 229 -3.20 -7.59 -31.20
C LEU A 229 -3.80 -9.02 -31.21
N PRO A 230 -5.11 -9.20 -31.46
CA PRO A 230 -5.81 -10.48 -31.26
C PRO A 230 -5.90 -11.33 -32.54
N PHE A 231 -5.03 -12.31 -32.71
CA PHE A 231 -4.89 -13.15 -33.90
C PHE A 231 -5.91 -14.28 -34.03
N GLU A 232 -6.60 -14.64 -32.96
CA GLU A 232 -7.62 -15.70 -32.98
C GLU A 232 -8.83 -15.37 -33.87
N ARG A 233 -9.03 -14.09 -34.22
CA ARG A 233 -10.11 -13.61 -35.10
C ARG A 233 -9.61 -12.50 -36.04
N ASP A 234 -10.14 -12.48 -37.26
CA ASP A 234 -10.09 -11.39 -38.26
C ASP A 234 -8.75 -10.95 -38.91
N TRP A 235 -7.57 -11.36 -38.46
CA TRP A 235 -6.29 -10.90 -39.07
C TRP A 235 -5.88 -11.60 -40.38
N ASN A 236 -6.71 -12.49 -40.93
CA ASN A 236 -6.43 -13.25 -42.15
C ASN A 236 -6.61 -12.40 -43.43
N GLY A 237 -5.65 -11.54 -43.76
CA GLY A 237 -5.70 -10.72 -44.98
C GLY A 237 -4.39 -10.07 -45.39
N ALA A 238 -4.24 -9.78 -46.69
CA ALA A 238 -2.98 -9.33 -47.32
C ALA A 238 -2.38 -8.01 -46.77
N ASN A 239 -3.15 -7.22 -46.00
CA ASN A 239 -2.70 -5.97 -45.38
C ASN A 239 -2.37 -6.11 -43.88
N GLN A 240 -2.39 -7.32 -43.31
CA GLN A 240 -2.08 -7.61 -41.90
C GLN A 240 -0.80 -6.93 -41.42
N ALA A 241 0.32 -7.13 -42.13
CA ALA A 241 1.61 -6.52 -41.82
C ALA A 241 1.58 -4.97 -41.80
N VAL A 242 0.80 -4.36 -42.71
CA VAL A 242 0.66 -2.90 -42.80
C VAL A 242 -0.14 -2.36 -41.62
N ALA A 243 -1.23 -3.04 -41.25
CA ALA A 243 -2.06 -2.69 -40.09
C ALA A 243 -1.29 -2.86 -38.76
N ILE A 244 -0.50 -3.93 -38.61
CA ILE A 244 0.39 -4.13 -37.46
C ILE A 244 1.38 -2.96 -37.36
N ALA A 245 2.14 -2.68 -38.43
CA ALA A 245 3.13 -1.59 -38.43
C ALA A 245 2.48 -0.21 -38.18
N ALA A 246 1.24 0.00 -38.65
CA ALA A 246 0.48 1.22 -38.37
C ALA A 246 0.14 1.34 -36.88
N HIS A 247 -0.35 0.28 -36.23
CA HIS A 247 -0.59 0.24 -34.78
C HIS A 247 0.69 0.45 -33.95
N PHE A 248 1.79 -0.19 -34.32
CA PHE A 248 3.10 -0.01 -33.67
C PHE A 248 3.63 1.44 -33.75
N ASN A 249 3.24 2.20 -34.79
CA ASN A 249 3.61 3.62 -34.95
C ASN A 249 2.66 4.60 -34.23
N HIS A 250 1.38 4.29 -34.09
CA HIS A 250 0.38 5.20 -33.50
C HIS A 250 0.16 4.96 -31.99
N TRP A 251 0.40 3.75 -31.48
CA TRP A 251 0.16 3.45 -30.06
C TRP A 251 1.22 4.06 -29.13
N PRO A 252 0.85 4.74 -28.03
CA PRO A 252 1.79 5.49 -27.20
C PRO A 252 2.96 4.67 -26.65
N LEU A 253 4.17 5.25 -26.68
CA LEU A 253 5.41 4.57 -26.31
C LEU A 253 5.48 4.16 -24.83
N ASP A 254 4.74 4.87 -23.96
CA ASP A 254 4.56 4.60 -22.53
C ASP A 254 3.56 3.48 -22.24
N LYS A 255 2.78 3.02 -23.24
CA LYS A 255 1.76 1.97 -23.05
C LYS A 255 2.20 0.64 -23.67
N PRO A 256 1.96 -0.49 -22.98
CA PRO A 256 2.29 -1.82 -23.48
C PRO A 256 1.41 -2.26 -24.65
N ILE A 257 1.94 -3.22 -25.41
CA ILE A 257 1.26 -3.97 -26.47
C ILE A 257 1.24 -5.45 -26.05
N LEU A 258 0.07 -6.07 -26.14
CA LEU A 258 -0.18 -7.48 -25.84
C LEU A 258 -0.52 -8.23 -27.13
N THR A 259 -0.33 -9.53 -27.20
CA THR A 259 -0.80 -10.37 -28.32
C THR A 259 -1.05 -11.80 -27.88
N ASP A 260 -2.02 -12.48 -28.47
CA ASP A 260 -2.29 -13.92 -28.36
C ASP A 260 -1.66 -14.71 -29.52
N ALA A 261 -0.87 -14.06 -30.39
CA ALA A 261 -0.26 -14.66 -31.58
C ALA A 261 0.55 -15.92 -31.24
N LYS A 262 0.33 -16.98 -32.04
CA LYS A 262 1.07 -18.26 -31.98
C LYS A 262 1.93 -18.46 -33.24
N THR A 263 2.94 -19.33 -33.14
CA THR A 263 3.79 -19.87 -34.21
C THR A 263 4.31 -18.83 -35.23
N THR A 264 3.90 -18.88 -36.49
CA THR A 264 4.38 -17.99 -37.56
C THR A 264 3.92 -16.54 -37.39
N ASN A 265 2.73 -16.34 -36.81
CA ASN A 265 2.23 -15.03 -36.43
C ASN A 265 3.05 -14.44 -35.27
N LEU A 266 3.38 -15.27 -34.28
CA LEU A 266 4.24 -14.87 -33.16
C LEU A 266 5.62 -14.42 -33.63
N ALA A 267 6.28 -15.21 -34.48
CA ALA A 267 7.57 -14.86 -35.07
C ALA A 267 7.52 -13.53 -35.85
N SER A 268 6.44 -13.31 -36.61
CA SER A 268 6.22 -12.06 -37.35
C SER A 268 6.04 -10.85 -36.43
N ILE A 269 5.27 -11.01 -35.35
CA ILE A 269 5.04 -9.95 -34.36
C ILE A 269 6.29 -9.63 -33.55
N LEU A 270 7.09 -10.63 -33.16
CA LEU A 270 8.36 -10.43 -32.46
C LEU A 270 9.37 -9.67 -33.34
N LEU A 271 9.37 -9.91 -34.66
CA LEU A 271 10.14 -9.13 -35.62
C LEU A 271 9.65 -7.66 -35.67
N PHE A 272 8.34 -7.39 -35.71
CA PHE A 272 7.83 -6.01 -35.64
C PHE A 272 8.19 -5.32 -34.31
N ALA A 273 8.03 -5.99 -33.17
CA ALA A 273 8.41 -5.44 -31.87
C ALA A 273 9.91 -5.08 -31.81
N SER A 274 10.77 -5.93 -32.40
CA SER A 274 12.21 -5.69 -32.54
C SER A 274 12.50 -4.47 -33.44
N LEU A 275 11.91 -4.41 -34.64
CA LEU A 275 12.10 -3.31 -35.60
C LEU A 275 11.66 -1.94 -35.05
N HIS A 276 10.60 -1.90 -34.24
CA HIS A 276 10.12 -0.69 -33.56
C HIS A 276 10.77 -0.46 -32.17
N ASN A 277 11.67 -1.34 -31.71
CA ASN A 277 12.31 -1.30 -30.38
C ASN A 277 11.31 -1.25 -29.19
N ARG A 278 10.11 -1.81 -29.40
CA ARG A 278 9.00 -1.84 -28.43
C ARG A 278 9.05 -3.09 -27.56
N SER A 279 8.56 -2.96 -26.32
CA SER A 279 8.22 -4.13 -25.50
C SER A 279 6.92 -4.76 -25.97
N ILE A 280 6.82 -6.07 -25.86
CA ILE A 280 5.58 -6.82 -26.11
C ILE A 280 5.37 -7.91 -25.06
N HIS A 281 4.10 -8.19 -24.76
CA HIS A 281 3.68 -9.24 -23.86
C HIS A 281 2.86 -10.29 -24.63
N VAL A 282 3.33 -11.54 -24.64
CA VAL A 282 2.67 -12.66 -25.32
C VAL A 282 1.75 -13.35 -24.32
N LEU A 283 0.45 -13.37 -24.62
CA LEU A 283 -0.59 -13.96 -23.80
C LEU A 283 -0.77 -15.44 -24.10
N ASP A 284 -1.07 -16.21 -23.05
CA ASP A 284 -1.61 -17.56 -23.17
C ASP A 284 -0.71 -18.50 -24.01
N VAL A 285 0.55 -18.64 -23.64
CA VAL A 285 1.47 -19.57 -24.32
C VAL A 285 1.04 -21.02 -23.99
N ARG A 286 0.72 -21.83 -25.01
CA ARG A 286 0.20 -23.21 -24.85
C ARG A 286 1.04 -24.31 -25.53
N THR A 287 2.07 -23.96 -26.30
CA THR A 287 2.87 -24.94 -27.06
C THR A 287 4.36 -24.83 -26.79
N ALA A 288 5.08 -25.95 -26.93
CA ALA A 288 6.54 -26.02 -26.87
C ALA A 288 7.19 -25.05 -27.88
N ALA A 289 6.68 -25.03 -29.13
CA ALA A 289 7.21 -24.17 -30.18
C ALA A 289 7.05 -22.66 -29.90
N ASP A 290 5.97 -22.26 -29.24
CA ASP A 290 5.76 -20.86 -28.84
C ASP A 290 6.71 -20.45 -27.71
N ILE A 291 6.88 -21.29 -26.68
CA ILE A 291 7.78 -20.98 -25.56
C ILE A 291 9.24 -20.99 -26.01
N GLU A 292 9.69 -21.98 -26.81
CA GLU A 292 11.05 -22.01 -27.39
C GLU A 292 11.39 -20.72 -28.17
N LEU A 293 10.44 -20.24 -28.99
CA LEU A 293 10.60 -19.01 -29.77
C LEU A 293 10.71 -17.76 -28.88
N ILE A 294 9.97 -17.72 -27.77
CA ILE A 294 10.05 -16.66 -26.76
C ILE A 294 11.39 -16.72 -26.02
N CYS A 295 11.83 -17.90 -25.60
CA CYS A 295 13.12 -18.14 -24.94
C CYS A 295 14.28 -17.68 -25.84
N LEU A 296 14.30 -18.10 -27.10
CA LEU A 296 15.26 -17.65 -28.10
C LEU A 296 15.22 -16.12 -28.27
N SER A 297 14.03 -15.52 -28.31
CA SER A 297 13.87 -14.06 -28.44
C SER A 297 14.43 -13.29 -27.23
N LYS A 298 14.20 -13.78 -26.01
CA LYS A 298 14.81 -13.25 -24.78
C LYS A 298 16.34 -13.37 -24.81
N GLN A 299 16.88 -14.52 -25.22
CA GLN A 299 18.32 -14.75 -25.38
C GLN A 299 18.97 -13.85 -26.46
N LYS A 300 18.21 -13.39 -27.47
CA LYS A 300 18.65 -12.39 -28.45
C LYS A 300 18.43 -10.94 -28.00
N GLY A 301 17.96 -10.71 -26.77
CA GLY A 301 17.79 -9.37 -26.20
C GLY A 301 16.53 -8.63 -26.66
N LEU A 302 15.56 -9.31 -27.28
CA LEU A 302 14.27 -8.70 -27.61
C LEU A 302 13.48 -8.45 -26.31
N LYS A 303 12.75 -7.33 -26.27
CA LYS A 303 11.91 -6.92 -25.12
C LYS A 303 10.58 -7.68 -25.04
N VAL A 304 10.64 -9.00 -25.19
CA VAL A 304 9.48 -9.89 -25.05
C VAL A 304 9.30 -10.30 -23.59
N THR A 305 8.04 -10.34 -23.16
CA THR A 305 7.58 -11.00 -21.94
C THR A 305 6.45 -11.96 -22.29
N ALA A 306 6.16 -12.93 -21.43
CA ALA A 306 5.20 -13.98 -21.72
C ALA A 306 4.36 -14.38 -20.51
N ASP A 307 3.15 -14.85 -20.81
CA ASP A 307 2.11 -15.27 -19.88
C ASP A 307 1.64 -16.69 -20.22
N VAL A 308 1.30 -17.47 -19.20
CA VAL A 308 0.68 -18.78 -19.34
C VAL A 308 -0.54 -18.84 -18.44
N THR A 309 -1.70 -19.26 -18.96
CA THR A 309 -2.88 -19.38 -18.10
C THR A 309 -2.65 -20.49 -17.07
N ILE A 310 -3.18 -20.30 -15.87
CA ILE A 310 -3.03 -21.26 -14.77
C ILE A 310 -3.61 -22.63 -15.19
N TYR A 311 -4.66 -22.68 -16.00
CA TYR A 311 -5.20 -23.94 -16.54
C TYR A 311 -4.19 -24.67 -17.45
N THR A 312 -3.41 -23.95 -18.26
CA THR A 312 -2.36 -24.55 -19.11
C THR A 312 -1.27 -25.27 -18.29
N LEU A 313 -0.98 -24.82 -17.06
CA LEU A 313 0.01 -25.47 -16.19
C LEU A 313 -0.49 -26.78 -15.54
N PHE A 314 -1.80 -26.97 -15.38
CA PHE A 314 -2.34 -28.06 -14.55
C PHE A 314 -3.34 -28.98 -15.26
N LEU A 315 -3.91 -28.56 -16.38
CA LEU A 315 -4.86 -29.34 -17.19
C LEU A 315 -4.26 -29.61 -18.58
N ASN A 316 -4.42 -30.82 -19.09
CA ASN A 316 -3.91 -31.21 -20.41
C ASN A 316 -4.89 -32.17 -21.12
N GLN A 317 -4.65 -32.46 -22.40
CA GLN A 317 -5.51 -33.31 -23.21
C GLN A 317 -5.64 -34.76 -22.70
N SER A 318 -4.73 -35.27 -21.86
CA SER A 318 -4.92 -36.61 -21.26
C SER A 318 -6.03 -36.64 -20.20
N MET A 319 -6.27 -35.50 -19.53
CA MET A 319 -7.35 -35.35 -18.54
C MET A 319 -8.71 -35.10 -19.20
N TYR A 320 -8.72 -34.33 -20.30
CA TYR A 320 -9.92 -34.00 -21.06
C TYR A 320 -9.68 -34.22 -22.58
N PRO A 321 -9.73 -35.47 -23.09
CA PRO A 321 -9.39 -35.78 -24.49
C PRO A 321 -10.29 -35.15 -25.56
N GLN A 322 -11.40 -34.51 -25.17
CA GLN A 322 -12.28 -33.76 -26.06
C GLN A 322 -11.93 -32.27 -26.14
N ALA A 323 -11.10 -31.76 -25.23
CA ALA A 323 -10.76 -30.35 -25.11
C ALA A 323 -9.44 -30.05 -25.84
N GLN A 324 -9.53 -29.66 -27.11
CA GLN A 324 -8.38 -29.28 -27.94
C GLN A 324 -7.79 -27.91 -27.56
N CYS A 325 -8.51 -27.11 -26.77
CA CYS A 325 -7.99 -25.87 -26.19
C CYS A 325 -6.84 -26.10 -25.18
N LEU A 326 -6.75 -27.30 -24.58
CA LEU A 326 -5.71 -27.64 -23.61
C LEU A 326 -4.39 -28.05 -24.30
N PRO A 327 -3.23 -27.85 -23.63
CA PRO A 327 -1.94 -28.35 -24.14
C PRO A 327 -1.91 -29.88 -24.20
N THR A 328 -1.02 -30.42 -25.04
CA THR A 328 -0.61 -31.83 -24.94
C THR A 328 0.14 -32.09 -23.62
N VAL A 329 0.45 -33.35 -23.30
CA VAL A 329 1.25 -33.65 -22.10
C VAL A 329 2.68 -33.13 -22.31
N GLU A 330 3.19 -33.34 -23.52
CA GLU A 330 4.51 -32.94 -24.00
C GLU A 330 4.68 -31.41 -24.01
N ASP A 331 3.70 -30.66 -24.53
CA ASP A 331 3.70 -29.19 -24.46
C ASP A 331 3.69 -28.69 -23.01
N GLN A 332 2.89 -29.32 -22.14
CA GLN A 332 2.80 -28.94 -20.73
C GLN A 332 4.12 -29.20 -19.98
N GLU A 333 4.80 -30.32 -20.25
CA GLU A 333 6.11 -30.62 -19.67
C GLU A 333 7.16 -29.58 -20.08
N VAL A 334 7.26 -29.24 -21.38
CA VAL A 334 8.19 -28.20 -21.87
C VAL A 334 7.88 -26.82 -21.28
N ILE A 335 6.59 -26.49 -21.06
CA ILE A 335 6.16 -25.24 -20.39
C ILE A 335 6.60 -25.20 -18.93
N TRP A 336 6.57 -26.33 -18.20
CA TRP A 336 7.11 -26.42 -16.84
C TRP A 336 8.63 -26.32 -16.79
N GLU A 337 9.35 -26.93 -17.73
CA GLU A 337 10.81 -26.81 -17.82
C GLU A 337 11.26 -25.35 -18.06
N HIS A 338 10.51 -24.60 -18.87
CA HIS A 338 10.82 -23.21 -19.22
C HIS A 338 10.13 -22.17 -18.30
N LEU A 339 9.70 -22.55 -17.09
CA LEU A 339 8.98 -21.66 -16.17
C LEU A 339 9.78 -20.41 -15.76
N GLU A 340 11.11 -20.43 -15.78
CA GLU A 340 11.95 -19.24 -15.57
C GLU A 340 11.81 -18.18 -16.69
N HIS A 341 11.29 -18.57 -17.86
CA HIS A 341 11.06 -17.70 -19.00
C HIS A 341 9.58 -17.26 -19.14
N ILE A 342 8.70 -17.70 -18.25
CA ILE A 342 7.31 -17.22 -18.13
C ILE A 342 7.26 -16.09 -17.08
N ASP A 343 6.88 -14.88 -17.49
CA ASP A 343 6.86 -13.70 -16.61
C ASP A 343 5.60 -13.63 -15.74
N THR A 344 4.45 -14.04 -16.26
CA THR A 344 3.15 -13.91 -15.57
C THR A 344 2.31 -15.19 -15.64
N LEU A 345 1.35 -15.31 -14.73
CA LEU A 345 0.33 -16.37 -14.77
C LEU A 345 -1.07 -15.74 -14.66
N SER A 346 -1.92 -15.98 -15.66
CA SER A 346 -3.26 -15.39 -15.79
C SER A 346 -4.38 -16.41 -15.57
N VAL A 347 -5.62 -15.93 -15.44
CA VAL A 347 -6.80 -16.80 -15.57
C VAL A 347 -7.17 -16.95 -17.06
N GLY A 348 -7.09 -15.85 -17.81
CA GLY A 348 -7.21 -15.85 -19.27
C GLY A 348 -8.58 -16.29 -19.79
N ARG A 349 -8.63 -16.76 -21.05
CA ARG A 349 -9.85 -17.28 -21.68
C ARG A 349 -10.03 -18.80 -21.48
N LEU A 350 -8.97 -19.56 -21.23
CA LEU A 350 -9.00 -21.02 -21.27
C LEU A 350 -10.13 -21.69 -20.44
N PRO A 351 -10.57 -21.18 -19.26
CA PRO A 351 -11.75 -21.71 -18.57
C PRO A 351 -13.07 -21.64 -19.37
N PHE A 352 -13.25 -20.64 -20.23
CA PHE A 352 -14.40 -20.51 -21.13
C PHE A 352 -14.32 -21.49 -22.30
N GLU A 353 -13.16 -21.61 -22.95
CA GLU A 353 -12.97 -22.55 -24.07
C GLU A 353 -13.18 -24.01 -23.61
N LEU A 354 -12.62 -24.36 -22.44
CA LEU A 354 -12.81 -25.68 -21.85
C LEU A 354 -14.29 -25.96 -21.48
N ALA A 355 -15.05 -24.93 -21.10
CA ALA A 355 -16.50 -25.08 -20.90
C ALA A 355 -17.24 -25.27 -22.24
N GLU A 356 -16.89 -24.51 -23.28
CA GLU A 356 -17.50 -24.56 -24.61
C GLU A 356 -17.26 -25.93 -25.28
N GLU A 357 -16.01 -26.41 -25.31
CA GLU A 357 -15.65 -27.71 -25.92
C GLU A 357 -16.24 -28.92 -25.16
N LEU A 358 -16.42 -28.83 -23.83
CA LEU A 358 -17.06 -29.88 -23.03
C LEU A 358 -18.60 -29.76 -22.94
N GLY A 359 -19.20 -28.79 -23.64
CA GLY A 359 -20.65 -28.56 -23.68
C GLY A 359 -21.23 -28.19 -22.31
N LYS A 360 -20.54 -27.31 -21.56
CA LYS A 360 -20.87 -26.89 -20.19
C LYS A 360 -21.29 -25.42 -20.13
N PRO A 361 -22.15 -25.03 -19.18
CA PRO A 361 -22.44 -23.62 -18.95
C PRO A 361 -21.20 -22.92 -18.36
N TYR A 362 -20.89 -21.73 -18.88
CA TYR A 362 -19.90 -20.81 -18.33
C TYR A 362 -20.60 -19.58 -17.75
N LEU A 363 -20.34 -19.26 -16.49
CA LEU A 363 -20.79 -18.05 -15.80
C LEU A 363 -19.67 -17.02 -15.66
N PRO A 364 -19.97 -15.72 -15.53
CA PRO A 364 -18.94 -14.67 -15.51
C PRO A 364 -18.04 -14.77 -14.25
N GLY A 365 -16.79 -15.19 -14.46
CA GLY A 365 -15.81 -15.38 -13.39
C GLY A 365 -15.51 -16.85 -13.04
N ASP A 366 -16.08 -17.82 -13.76
CA ASP A 366 -15.69 -19.22 -13.62
C ASP A 366 -14.20 -19.40 -13.96
N GLY A 367 -13.50 -20.25 -13.17
CA GLY A 367 -12.06 -20.48 -13.23
C GLY A 367 -11.24 -19.72 -12.17
N TYR A 368 -11.72 -18.58 -11.66
CA TYR A 368 -10.96 -17.80 -10.65
C TYR A 368 -10.81 -18.53 -9.31
N GLU A 369 -11.88 -19.18 -8.82
CA GLU A 369 -11.87 -19.86 -7.52
C GLU A 369 -10.96 -21.10 -7.55
N GLU A 370 -10.87 -21.80 -8.69
CA GLU A 370 -9.96 -22.92 -8.95
C GLU A 370 -8.50 -22.49 -9.08
N CYS A 371 -8.24 -21.42 -9.84
CA CYS A 371 -6.88 -20.99 -10.17
C CYS A 371 -6.03 -20.75 -8.91
N ILE A 372 -6.61 -20.17 -7.86
CA ILE A 372 -5.88 -19.98 -6.60
C ILE A 372 -5.67 -21.31 -5.84
N GLN A 373 -6.62 -22.27 -5.86
CA GLN A 373 -6.38 -23.58 -5.22
C GLN A 373 -5.30 -24.40 -5.93
N LEU A 374 -5.24 -24.33 -7.26
CA LEU A 374 -4.19 -24.95 -8.08
C LEU A 374 -2.80 -24.42 -7.69
N LEU A 375 -2.63 -23.09 -7.67
CA LEU A 375 -1.37 -22.44 -7.29
C LEU A 375 -0.94 -22.78 -5.85
N LEU A 376 -1.86 -22.75 -4.88
CA LEU A 376 -1.54 -23.11 -3.49
C LEU A 376 -1.23 -24.62 -3.34
N SER A 377 -1.92 -25.48 -4.09
CA SER A 377 -1.66 -26.92 -4.08
C SER A 377 -0.30 -27.25 -4.69
N ALA A 378 0.12 -26.53 -5.72
CA ALA A 378 1.46 -26.64 -6.30
C ALA A 378 2.57 -26.29 -5.29
N ILE A 379 2.33 -25.34 -4.37
CA ILE A 379 3.25 -25.10 -3.24
C ILE A 379 3.29 -26.31 -2.30
N SER A 380 2.14 -26.89 -1.94
CA SER A 380 2.10 -28.08 -1.08
C SER A 380 2.81 -29.30 -1.69
N GLN A 381 2.89 -29.36 -3.03
CA GLN A 381 3.55 -30.39 -3.82
C GLN A 381 5.03 -30.07 -4.12
N GLY A 382 5.53 -28.88 -3.75
CA GLY A 382 6.89 -28.43 -4.07
C GLY A 382 7.13 -28.07 -5.54
N LYS A 383 6.07 -27.91 -6.36
CA LYS A 383 6.15 -27.50 -7.77
C LYS A 383 6.32 -25.99 -7.96
N LEU A 384 5.86 -25.18 -7.01
CA LEU A 384 6.00 -23.72 -6.99
C LEU A 384 6.41 -23.26 -5.59
N THR A 385 7.03 -22.09 -5.50
CA THR A 385 7.24 -21.39 -4.23
C THR A 385 6.22 -20.24 -4.05
N LEU A 386 6.18 -19.67 -2.84
CA LEU A 386 5.45 -18.42 -2.56
C LEU A 386 6.05 -17.23 -3.31
N GLU A 387 7.36 -17.28 -3.58
CA GLU A 387 8.08 -16.28 -4.35
C GLU A 387 7.71 -16.37 -5.84
N ASP A 388 7.51 -17.57 -6.39
CA ASP A 388 7.01 -17.75 -7.76
C ASP A 388 5.63 -17.16 -7.99
N ILE A 389 4.68 -17.36 -7.06
CA ILE A 389 3.35 -16.73 -7.12
C ILE A 389 3.47 -15.22 -6.96
N THR A 390 4.26 -14.74 -6.00
CA THR A 390 4.42 -13.30 -5.76
C THR A 390 5.03 -12.61 -6.99
N LEU A 391 6.05 -13.22 -7.59
CA LEU A 391 6.70 -12.73 -8.80
C LEU A 391 5.76 -12.72 -10.00
N ARG A 392 5.08 -13.85 -10.30
CA ARG A 392 4.31 -14.01 -11.55
C ARG A 392 2.85 -13.55 -11.49
N CYS A 393 2.25 -13.53 -10.31
CA CYS A 393 0.86 -13.09 -10.11
C CYS A 393 0.74 -11.69 -9.48
N CYS A 394 1.85 -11.07 -9.01
CA CYS A 394 1.81 -9.71 -8.43
C CYS A 394 2.84 -8.78 -9.07
N GLU A 395 4.14 -9.08 -8.93
CA GLU A 395 5.21 -8.13 -9.24
C GLU A 395 5.46 -7.93 -10.74
N ASN A 396 5.60 -9.02 -11.51
CA ASN A 396 5.76 -8.95 -12.96
C ASN A 396 4.53 -8.36 -13.68
N PRO A 397 3.28 -8.76 -13.37
CA PRO A 397 2.10 -8.10 -13.95
C PRO A 397 2.11 -6.60 -13.66
N ALA A 398 2.37 -6.18 -12.42
CA ALA A 398 2.44 -4.76 -12.07
C ALA A 398 3.57 -4.01 -12.80
N ARG A 399 4.74 -4.63 -12.95
CA ARG A 399 5.90 -4.09 -13.68
C ARG A 399 5.61 -3.94 -15.18
N ILE A 400 5.05 -4.97 -15.81
CA ILE A 400 4.80 -5.06 -17.26
C ILE A 400 3.64 -4.14 -17.68
N LEU A 401 2.60 -4.05 -16.84
CA LEU A 401 1.37 -3.30 -17.12
C LEU A 401 1.38 -1.90 -16.44
N HIS A 402 2.51 -1.51 -15.86
CA HIS A 402 2.79 -0.21 -15.23
C HIS A 402 1.76 0.20 -14.16
N LEU A 403 1.38 -0.76 -13.31
CA LEU A 403 0.34 -0.61 -12.30
C LEU A 403 0.86 0.12 -11.03
N PRO A 404 0.00 0.90 -10.35
CA PRO A 404 0.35 1.51 -9.07
C PRO A 404 0.53 0.44 -7.97
N PRO A 405 1.40 0.68 -6.97
CA PRO A 405 1.64 -0.29 -5.91
C PRO A 405 0.38 -0.54 -5.05
N PRO A 406 0.10 -1.80 -4.66
CA PRO A 406 -1.13 -2.18 -3.97
C PRO A 406 -1.15 -1.73 -2.50
N ALA A 407 -1.49 -0.47 -2.26
CA ALA A 407 -1.71 0.06 -0.92
C ALA A 407 -2.94 -0.59 -0.24
N GLY A 408 -2.80 -0.95 1.04
CA GLY A 408 -3.90 -1.50 1.86
C GLY A 408 -4.53 -2.80 1.32
N THR A 409 -3.82 -3.55 0.47
CA THR A 409 -4.43 -4.56 -0.40
C THR A 409 -3.61 -5.85 -0.42
N TYR A 410 -4.18 -6.96 0.09
CA TYR A 410 -3.48 -8.22 0.30
C TYR A 410 -4.43 -9.42 0.48
N VAL A 411 -3.87 -10.63 0.37
CA VAL A 411 -4.56 -11.92 0.56
C VAL A 411 -3.89 -12.68 1.72
N GLU A 412 -4.68 -13.31 2.59
CA GLU A 412 -4.21 -14.26 3.59
C GLU A 412 -4.65 -15.68 3.18
N VAL A 413 -3.68 -16.58 3.02
CA VAL A 413 -3.89 -17.97 2.58
C VAL A 413 -3.40 -18.96 3.64
N GLU A 414 -4.18 -20.01 3.91
CA GLU A 414 -3.77 -21.13 4.79
C GLU A 414 -3.22 -22.27 3.93
N VAL A 415 -1.89 -22.33 3.74
CA VAL A 415 -1.24 -23.17 2.72
C VAL A 415 -1.26 -24.68 3.00
N ASP A 416 -1.52 -25.07 4.24
CA ASP A 416 -1.54 -26.45 4.75
C ASP A 416 -2.97 -26.92 5.09
N ARG A 417 -4.00 -26.12 4.75
CA ARG A 417 -5.40 -26.48 4.91
C ARG A 417 -5.86 -27.31 3.72
N SER A 418 -5.94 -28.63 3.90
CA SER A 418 -6.53 -29.53 2.90
C SER A 418 -8.05 -29.44 2.92
N HIS A 419 -8.68 -29.32 1.74
CA HIS A 419 -10.13 -29.26 1.59
C HIS A 419 -10.59 -29.87 0.26
N LYS A 420 -11.88 -30.20 0.16
CA LYS A 420 -12.51 -30.63 -1.08
C LYS A 420 -13.12 -29.41 -1.79
N PHE A 421 -12.81 -29.19 -3.07
CA PHE A 421 -13.30 -28.03 -3.80
C PHE A 421 -14.81 -28.14 -4.09
N THR A 422 -15.51 -27.04 -3.83
CA THR A 422 -16.95 -26.88 -4.08
C THR A 422 -17.20 -25.47 -4.59
N GLY A 423 -17.12 -25.28 -5.91
CA GLY A 423 -17.38 -23.99 -6.54
C GLY A 423 -18.86 -23.59 -6.51
N THR A 424 -19.16 -22.32 -6.84
CA THR A 424 -20.54 -21.84 -6.98
C THR A 424 -21.22 -22.21 -8.30
N SER A 425 -20.46 -22.75 -9.25
CA SER A 425 -20.80 -22.92 -10.66
C SER A 425 -20.24 -24.26 -11.21
N TRP A 426 -20.25 -24.48 -12.53
CA TRP A 426 -19.59 -25.66 -13.09
C TRP A 426 -18.06 -25.48 -13.05
N SER A 427 -17.35 -26.53 -12.68
CA SER A 427 -15.88 -26.56 -12.68
C SER A 427 -15.36 -27.88 -13.26
N PRO A 428 -14.27 -27.86 -14.05
CA PRO A 428 -13.57 -29.08 -14.46
C PRO A 428 -12.94 -29.83 -13.27
N LEU A 429 -12.68 -29.10 -12.16
CA LEU A 429 -11.99 -29.55 -10.96
C LEU A 429 -12.93 -29.79 -9.77
N GLN A 430 -14.24 -29.79 -10.03
CA GLN A 430 -15.28 -30.05 -9.04
C GLN A 430 -15.02 -31.36 -8.27
N ASP A 431 -15.25 -31.33 -6.96
CA ASP A 431 -15.08 -32.45 -6.02
C ASP A 431 -13.64 -33.00 -5.83
N GLN A 432 -12.61 -32.39 -6.44
CA GLN A 432 -11.21 -32.74 -6.17
C GLN A 432 -10.70 -32.21 -4.81
N ILE A 433 -9.57 -32.73 -4.33
CA ILE A 433 -8.95 -32.32 -3.06
C ILE A 433 -7.76 -31.40 -3.33
N PHE A 434 -7.75 -30.24 -2.66
CA PHE A 434 -6.72 -29.21 -2.76
C PHE A 434 -6.12 -28.91 -1.40
N ASN A 435 -4.85 -28.47 -1.41
CA ASN A 435 -4.14 -27.99 -0.22
C ASN A 435 -3.90 -26.49 -0.39
N GLY A 436 -4.32 -25.71 0.60
CA GLY A 436 -4.47 -24.28 0.43
C GLY A 436 -5.92 -23.87 0.59
N HIS A 437 -6.15 -22.68 1.14
CA HIS A 437 -7.45 -22.02 1.15
C HIS A 437 -7.25 -20.50 1.29
N VAL A 438 -8.11 -19.69 0.68
CA VAL A 438 -8.13 -18.24 0.91
C VAL A 438 -8.86 -17.96 2.24
N HIS A 439 -8.10 -17.64 3.29
CA HIS A 439 -8.66 -17.33 4.60
C HIS A 439 -9.20 -15.90 4.68
N ARG A 440 -8.49 -14.91 4.13
CA ARG A 440 -8.93 -13.51 4.10
C ARG A 440 -8.53 -12.83 2.82
N VAL A 441 -9.36 -11.89 2.36
CA VAL A 441 -8.98 -10.90 1.36
C VAL A 441 -9.22 -9.52 1.93
N VAL A 442 -8.20 -8.66 1.88
CA VAL A 442 -8.27 -7.26 2.31
C VAL A 442 -7.98 -6.37 1.11
N PHE A 443 -8.86 -5.41 0.88
CA PHE A 443 -8.81 -4.51 -0.27
C PHE A 443 -9.11 -3.09 0.20
N GLN A 444 -8.16 -2.18 -0.01
CA GLN A 444 -8.22 -0.80 0.49
C GLN A 444 -8.50 -0.73 2.01
N ASP A 445 -7.79 -1.57 2.76
CA ASP A 445 -7.83 -1.74 4.22
C ASP A 445 -9.16 -2.28 4.81
N GLU A 446 -10.19 -2.54 3.98
CA GLU A 446 -11.38 -3.29 4.40
C GLU A 446 -11.23 -4.79 4.14
N THR A 447 -11.69 -5.64 5.07
CA THR A 447 -11.82 -7.09 4.82
C THR A 447 -13.02 -7.35 3.91
N VAL A 448 -12.75 -7.78 2.67
CA VAL A 448 -13.77 -7.99 1.63
C VAL A 448 -14.13 -9.47 1.41
N CYS A 449 -13.33 -10.40 1.90
CA CYS A 449 -13.66 -11.82 1.99
C CYS A 449 -13.06 -12.43 3.28
N LEU A 450 -13.76 -13.37 3.90
CA LEU A 450 -13.28 -14.15 5.05
C LEU A 450 -13.81 -15.59 4.95
N ASP A 451 -12.92 -16.58 4.90
CA ASP A 451 -13.21 -18.01 4.71
C ASP A 451 -14.22 -18.28 3.58
N GLY A 452 -14.01 -17.66 2.43
CA GLY A 452 -14.88 -17.75 1.24
C GLY A 452 -16.15 -16.88 1.28
N PHE A 453 -16.54 -16.36 2.45
CA PHE A 453 -17.69 -15.46 2.58
C PHE A 453 -17.30 -14.03 2.18
N SER A 454 -17.77 -13.61 1.00
CA SER A 454 -17.61 -12.23 0.53
C SER A 454 -18.46 -11.24 1.34
N GLN A 455 -17.87 -10.10 1.67
CA GLN A 455 -18.53 -8.88 2.15
C GLN A 455 -18.20 -7.68 1.24
N SER A 456 -17.66 -7.93 0.05
CA SER A 456 -17.22 -6.89 -0.89
C SER A 456 -18.40 -6.01 -1.34
N LYS A 457 -18.27 -4.70 -1.16
CA LYS A 457 -19.25 -3.70 -1.60
C LYS A 457 -19.03 -3.39 -3.09
N ALA A 458 -20.08 -3.45 -3.90
CA ALA A 458 -20.03 -2.98 -5.28
C ALA A 458 -19.59 -1.50 -5.33
N GLY A 459 -18.71 -1.17 -6.28
CA GLY A 459 -18.14 0.18 -6.42
C GLY A 459 -16.93 0.49 -5.54
N ALA A 460 -16.39 -0.48 -4.79
CA ALA A 460 -15.10 -0.32 -4.11
C ALA A 460 -13.91 -0.29 -5.10
N GLY A 461 -14.04 -0.99 -6.22
CA GLY A 461 -13.03 -1.12 -7.26
C GLY A 461 -12.84 0.14 -8.10
N LYS A 462 -11.59 0.49 -8.39
CA LYS A 462 -11.23 1.71 -9.14
C LYS A 462 -10.68 1.38 -10.52
N HIS A 463 -11.07 2.19 -11.51
CA HIS A 463 -10.49 2.13 -12.84
C HIS A 463 -9.07 2.73 -12.82
N LEU A 464 -8.09 2.00 -13.35
CA LEU A 464 -6.67 2.32 -13.24
C LEU A 464 -6.31 3.70 -13.85
N ASN A 465 -6.87 4.02 -15.02
CA ASN A 465 -6.53 5.24 -15.77
C ASN A 465 -7.63 6.31 -15.64
N GLN A 466 -8.04 6.68 -14.41
CA GLN A 466 -8.99 7.78 -14.22
C GLN A 466 -8.29 9.15 -14.27
N ALA A 467 -8.62 9.95 -15.29
CA ALA A 467 -8.31 11.37 -15.29
C ALA A 467 -9.02 12.10 -14.11
N PRO A 468 -8.39 13.10 -13.48
CA PRO A 468 -8.98 13.82 -12.36
C PRO A 468 -10.24 14.58 -12.82
N MET A 469 -11.39 14.30 -12.20
CA MET A 469 -12.65 14.98 -12.53
C MET A 469 -12.59 16.46 -12.15
N SER A 470 -12.74 17.32 -13.17
CA SER A 470 -12.98 18.75 -12.99
C SER A 470 -14.28 18.99 -12.22
N LEU A 471 -14.19 19.59 -11.04
CA LEU A 471 -15.34 20.00 -10.22
C LEU A 471 -16.00 21.27 -10.77
N SER A 472 -16.60 21.18 -11.96
CA SER A 472 -17.38 22.26 -12.57
C SER A 472 -18.75 22.43 -11.90
N ARG A 473 -18.74 23.14 -10.77
CA ARG A 473 -19.87 23.84 -10.10
C ARG A 473 -21.30 23.42 -10.47
N ALA A 474 -22.03 22.91 -9.47
CA ALA A 474 -23.45 23.23 -9.36
C ALA A 474 -23.65 24.69 -8.91
N GLY A 475 -24.70 25.34 -9.41
CA GLY A 475 -25.23 26.61 -8.89
C GLY A 475 -24.54 27.90 -9.38
N SER A 476 -25.09 28.53 -10.40
CA SER A 476 -26.07 29.62 -10.18
C SER A 476 -26.69 30.09 -11.50
N GLU A 477 -27.99 29.84 -11.71
CA GLU A 477 -28.76 30.65 -12.65
C GLU A 477 -29.08 32.00 -11.99
N LEU A 478 -28.58 33.09 -12.57
CA LEU A 478 -29.04 34.44 -12.26
C LEU A 478 -29.06 35.25 -13.56
N GLN A 479 -30.25 35.65 -13.99
CA GLN A 479 -30.44 36.49 -15.17
C GLN A 479 -29.94 37.91 -14.86
N ALA A 480 -29.04 38.43 -15.70
CA ALA A 480 -28.70 39.84 -15.74
C ALA A 480 -28.50 40.26 -17.21
N SER A 481 -29.55 40.79 -17.81
CA SER A 481 -29.51 41.36 -19.16
C SER A 481 -28.77 42.70 -19.14
N HIS A 482 -27.74 42.86 -19.98
CA HIS A 482 -27.37 44.20 -20.47
C HIS A 482 -26.77 44.15 -21.87
N SER A 483 -27.12 45.19 -22.64
CA SER A 483 -26.87 45.40 -24.06
C SER A 483 -25.43 45.75 -24.42
N LEU A 484 -24.93 45.24 -25.54
CA LEU A 484 -23.78 45.79 -26.27
C LEU A 484 -24.22 46.89 -27.26
N PRO A 485 -23.60 48.08 -27.23
CA PRO A 485 -23.45 48.94 -28.40
C PRO A 485 -22.25 48.46 -29.24
N GLY A 486 -22.34 48.59 -30.56
CA GLY A 486 -21.29 48.14 -31.50
C GLY A 486 -20.39 49.26 -32.03
N THR A 487 -19.87 49.04 -33.25
CA THR A 487 -18.83 49.81 -33.98
C THR A 487 -17.38 49.57 -33.49
N GLY A 488 -16.36 49.57 -34.35
CA GLY A 488 -16.34 49.80 -35.80
C GLY A 488 -15.15 49.12 -36.53
N ARG A 489 -15.16 49.16 -37.86
CA ARG A 489 -14.10 48.61 -38.73
C ARG A 489 -12.90 49.55 -38.84
N THR A 490 -11.68 48.99 -38.92
CA THR A 490 -10.63 49.44 -39.89
C THR A 490 -9.59 48.33 -40.16
N LYS A 491 -9.26 48.12 -41.44
CA LYS A 491 -7.94 47.64 -41.91
C LYS A 491 -7.26 48.83 -42.58
N PRO A 492 -5.92 48.94 -42.57
CA PRO A 492 -5.07 48.53 -43.71
C PRO A 492 -3.73 47.87 -43.27
N LEU A 493 -2.72 47.55 -44.10
CA LEU A 493 -2.61 46.94 -45.45
C LEU A 493 -1.08 46.74 -45.75
N PHE A 494 -0.72 45.96 -46.79
CA PHE A 494 0.64 45.66 -47.31
C PHE A 494 1.46 44.63 -46.48
N SER A 495 2.21 43.64 -47.02
CA SER A 495 3.07 43.45 -48.23
C SER A 495 4.56 43.76 -47.93
N ALA A 496 5.60 43.06 -48.44
CA ALA A 496 5.68 42.22 -49.64
C ALA A 496 6.71 41.04 -49.62
N THR A 497 6.42 40.05 -50.48
CA THR A 497 7.24 39.08 -51.27
C THR A 497 8.78 39.03 -51.23
N ASN A 498 9.33 37.80 -51.28
CA ASN A 498 10.19 37.21 -52.37
C ASN A 498 10.43 35.71 -52.03
N ALA A 499 10.36 34.68 -52.90
CA ALA A 499 10.82 34.46 -54.29
C ALA A 499 12.33 34.09 -54.37
N LEU A 500 12.79 33.08 -55.12
CA LEU A 500 12.14 32.15 -56.08
C LEU A 500 12.04 30.70 -55.49
N ASP A 501 12.19 29.51 -56.12
CA ASP A 501 12.50 29.04 -57.50
C ASP A 501 12.05 27.57 -57.76
N SER A 502 12.16 27.05 -59.01
CA SER A 502 11.77 25.67 -59.42
C SER A 502 12.24 25.28 -60.85
N PRO A 503 12.45 23.97 -61.13
CA PRO A 503 11.76 23.35 -62.28
C PRO A 503 11.30 21.89 -62.01
N GLN A 504 10.01 21.56 -62.17
CA GLN A 504 9.35 21.04 -63.39
C GLN A 504 9.84 19.67 -63.93
N ASN A 505 8.91 18.71 -64.07
CA ASN A 505 8.67 18.05 -65.36
C ASN A 505 7.22 17.48 -65.51
N MET A 506 6.87 17.04 -66.72
CA MET A 506 5.52 16.69 -67.22
C MET A 506 4.92 15.36 -66.67
N GLY A 507 3.62 15.09 -66.78
CA GLY A 507 2.48 15.91 -67.26
C GLY A 507 1.27 15.06 -67.76
N SER A 508 0.29 15.72 -68.43
CA SER A 508 -0.89 15.14 -69.15
C SER A 508 -2.00 14.45 -68.31
N ARG A 509 -3.23 14.99 -68.24
CA ARG A 509 -4.40 14.84 -69.18
C ARG A 509 -5.18 13.52 -69.03
N SER A 510 -6.53 13.44 -69.12
CA SER A 510 -7.62 14.44 -69.04
C SER A 510 -9.03 13.81 -69.21
N ALA A 511 -10.02 14.13 -68.34
CA ALA A 511 -11.49 14.01 -68.54
C ALA A 511 -12.06 12.59 -68.90
N LEU A 512 -13.36 12.26 -68.95
CA LEU A 512 -14.68 12.90 -68.73
C LEU A 512 -15.50 12.00 -67.76
N ARG A 513 -16.35 12.49 -66.83
CA ARG A 513 -17.75 12.96 -66.99
C ARG A 513 -18.74 12.03 -67.77
N SER A 514 -19.53 11.29 -66.98
CA SER A 514 -21.01 11.09 -67.05
C SER A 514 -21.71 10.59 -68.32
N ILE A 515 -22.59 9.59 -68.17
CA ILE A 515 -24.06 9.63 -68.42
C ILE A 515 -24.73 8.31 -68.00
N SER A 516 -26.05 8.34 -67.71
CA SER A 516 -26.87 7.21 -67.23
C SER A 516 -27.56 6.40 -68.34
N ALA A 517 -28.04 5.18 -68.02
CA ALA A 517 -29.46 4.75 -68.12
C ALA A 517 -29.68 3.28 -68.60
N LEU A 518 -30.89 2.74 -68.28
CA LEU A 518 -31.59 1.58 -68.90
C LEU A 518 -31.00 0.15 -68.66
N THR A 519 -31.75 -0.96 -68.60
CA THR A 519 -33.00 -1.36 -67.87
C THR A 519 -33.43 -2.78 -68.28
N THR A 520 -33.72 -3.66 -67.31
CA THR A 520 -34.66 -4.83 -67.29
C THR A 520 -34.51 -5.44 -65.88
N GLY A 521 -35.50 -5.81 -65.07
CA GLY A 521 -36.75 -6.57 -65.26
C GLY A 521 -36.65 -7.85 -64.39
N SER A 522 -37.65 -8.36 -63.65
CA SER A 522 -39.08 -8.03 -63.53
C SER A 522 -39.73 -8.68 -62.27
N ALA A 523 -40.79 -8.06 -61.69
CA ALA A 523 -41.87 -8.65 -60.84
C ALA A 523 -41.50 -9.39 -59.51
N SER A 524 -42.33 -9.47 -58.45
CA SER A 524 -43.59 -8.82 -57.98
C SER A 524 -43.91 -9.29 -56.54
N GLY A 525 -44.65 -8.62 -55.65
CA GLY A 525 -45.30 -7.30 -55.66
C GLY A 525 -46.36 -7.11 -54.54
N ARG A 526 -46.83 -5.86 -54.31
CA ARG A 526 -47.86 -5.35 -53.34
C ARG A 526 -47.43 -5.32 -51.85
N ALA A 527 -47.57 -4.23 -51.06
CA ALA A 527 -48.53 -3.10 -50.91
C ALA A 527 -49.76 -3.45 -50.04
N GLU A 528 -50.37 -2.57 -49.22
CA GLU A 528 -50.44 -1.08 -49.14
C GLU A 528 -49.83 -0.52 -47.79
N GLU A 529 -49.48 0.75 -47.51
CA GLU A 529 -50.05 2.12 -47.75
C GLU A 529 -51.31 2.46 -46.88
N VAL A 530 -51.57 3.64 -46.30
CA VAL A 530 -51.12 5.07 -46.40
C VAL A 530 -51.13 5.73 -44.97
N GLY A 531 -50.24 6.65 -44.56
CA GLY A 531 -50.49 8.11 -44.66
C GLY A 531 -49.98 9.01 -43.49
N GLN A 532 -49.96 10.34 -43.71
CA GLN A 532 -49.62 11.48 -42.81
C GLN A 532 -50.40 12.73 -43.30
N PRO A 533 -50.42 13.91 -42.62
CA PRO A 533 -50.18 14.27 -41.20
C PRO A 533 -51.38 15.09 -40.60
N LEU A 534 -51.26 15.64 -39.37
CA LEU A 534 -51.61 17.03 -38.95
C LEU A 534 -51.85 17.22 -37.44
N GLU A 535 -51.60 18.46 -36.98
CA GLU A 535 -51.91 19.13 -35.68
C GLU A 535 -52.52 20.52 -36.05
N PRO A 536 -53.14 21.35 -35.16
CA PRO A 536 -53.36 21.17 -33.72
C PRO A 536 -54.78 21.51 -33.15
N GLY A 537 -55.04 21.00 -31.94
CA GLY A 537 -55.62 21.72 -30.77
C GLY A 537 -57.03 22.37 -30.78
N ALA A 538 -57.88 21.99 -29.81
CA ALA A 538 -58.94 22.84 -29.23
C ALA A 538 -59.31 22.44 -27.77
N LEU A 539 -59.73 23.42 -26.97
CA LEU A 539 -60.23 23.35 -25.58
C LEU A 539 -61.81 23.37 -25.58
N PRO A 540 -62.61 23.42 -24.47
CA PRO A 540 -62.27 23.83 -23.08
C PRO A 540 -63.03 23.22 -21.86
N MET A 541 -62.51 23.50 -20.64
CA MET A 541 -63.15 24.01 -19.38
C MET A 541 -64.58 23.57 -18.90
N ILE A 542 -65.00 23.62 -17.62
CA ILE A 542 -64.43 23.85 -16.24
C ILE A 542 -65.53 23.44 -15.22
N ARG A 543 -65.16 23.11 -13.95
CA ARG A 543 -65.79 23.51 -12.63
C ARG A 543 -65.25 22.57 -11.52
N SER A 544 -64.47 23.04 -10.54
CA SER A 544 -64.80 23.85 -9.33
C SER A 544 -65.70 23.10 -8.33
N GLY A 545 -65.45 23.11 -7.01
CA GLY A 545 -64.41 23.82 -6.24
C GLY A 545 -64.47 23.47 -4.73
N SER A 546 -63.65 24.12 -3.91
CA SER A 546 -63.42 23.79 -2.49
C SER A 546 -64.53 24.20 -1.51
N SER A 547 -64.68 23.46 -0.42
CA SER A 547 -65.25 23.93 0.85
C SER A 547 -64.51 23.36 2.07
N LEU A 548 -64.63 24.02 3.22
CA LEU A 548 -63.92 23.74 4.48
C LEU A 548 -64.92 23.61 5.64
N GLN A 549 -64.65 22.72 6.61
CA GLN A 549 -65.03 22.75 8.05
C GLN A 549 -64.96 21.33 8.66
N SER A 550 -64.75 21.09 9.96
CA SER A 550 -64.00 21.82 11.02
C SER A 550 -64.05 20.99 12.32
N GLY A 551 -62.97 20.92 13.10
CA GLY A 551 -63.02 20.32 14.45
C GLY A 551 -61.65 20.16 15.12
N MET A 552 -61.41 20.89 16.21
CA MET A 552 -60.32 20.68 17.19
C MET A 552 -60.89 19.89 18.39
N ALA A 553 -60.14 19.33 19.35
CA ALA A 553 -58.73 19.49 19.75
C ALA A 553 -58.20 18.11 20.29
N GLU A 554 -57.10 17.91 21.03
CA GLU A 554 -56.14 18.82 21.67
C GLU A 554 -54.71 18.21 21.82
N LEU A 555 -54.17 18.12 23.04
CA LEU A 555 -52.80 17.80 23.47
C LEU A 555 -52.88 17.10 24.87
N PRO A 556 -51.80 16.53 25.48
CA PRO A 556 -50.39 16.75 25.17
C PRO A 556 -49.52 15.49 24.95
N SER A 557 -48.37 15.70 24.31
CA SER A 557 -47.28 14.74 24.16
C SER A 557 -46.21 14.89 25.26
N THR A 558 -45.96 13.84 26.04
CA THR A 558 -44.80 13.76 26.96
C THR A 558 -44.10 12.40 26.88
N SER A 559 -43.15 12.26 25.96
CA SER A 559 -42.18 11.16 25.96
C SER A 559 -40.77 11.71 25.73
N PHE A 560 -39.91 11.58 26.74
CA PHE A 560 -38.50 11.96 26.64
C PHE A 560 -37.78 11.01 25.67
N THR A 561 -37.41 11.50 24.49
CA THR A 561 -36.34 10.89 23.69
C THR A 561 -35.00 11.49 24.13
N PRO A 562 -34.07 10.70 24.70
CA PRO A 562 -32.74 11.21 25.00
C PRO A 562 -32.04 11.62 23.71
N LYS A 563 -31.66 12.89 23.57
CA LYS A 563 -30.76 13.33 22.50
C LYS A 563 -29.36 12.78 22.75
N LEU A 564 -29.16 11.51 22.38
CA LEU A 564 -27.84 10.98 22.08
C LEU A 564 -27.34 11.70 20.83
N ASN A 565 -26.66 12.83 21.04
CA ASN A 565 -25.81 13.42 20.03
C ASN A 565 -24.89 12.32 19.50
N PRO A 566 -24.78 12.12 18.17
CA PRO A 566 -23.72 11.30 17.63
C PRO A 566 -22.39 11.84 18.13
N ARG A 567 -21.69 11.07 18.97
CA ARG A 567 -20.26 11.29 19.12
C ARG A 567 -19.65 10.92 17.78
N GLU A 568 -19.24 11.94 17.03
CA GLU A 568 -18.27 11.75 15.96
C GLU A 568 -17.13 10.85 16.50
N PRO A 569 -16.61 9.90 15.71
CA PRO A 569 -15.42 9.15 16.11
C PRO A 569 -14.31 10.17 16.30
N SER A 570 -13.98 10.48 17.55
CA SER A 570 -13.00 11.51 17.87
C SER A 570 -11.65 11.04 17.37
N SER A 571 -11.22 11.58 16.22
CA SER A 571 -9.84 11.48 15.77
C SER A 571 -8.93 11.84 16.94
N PRO A 572 -7.85 11.08 17.17
CA PRO A 572 -7.00 11.30 18.33
C PRO A 572 -6.52 12.75 18.28
N LYS A 573 -6.89 13.53 19.29
CA LYS A 573 -6.43 14.91 19.42
C LYS A 573 -5.01 14.86 19.96
N LEU A 574 -4.04 14.65 19.06
CA LEU A 574 -2.62 14.58 19.42
C LEU A 574 -2.27 15.83 20.23
N GLY A 575 -1.83 15.60 21.46
CA GLY A 575 -1.52 16.63 22.46
C GLY A 575 -0.18 17.32 22.19
N PHE A 576 0.11 17.60 20.91
CA PHE A 576 1.32 18.29 20.49
C PHE A 576 1.31 19.72 21.02
N GLU A 577 1.96 19.94 22.17
CA GLU A 577 2.40 21.27 22.56
C GLU A 577 3.35 21.82 21.49
N ARG A 578 3.33 23.15 21.35
CA ARG A 578 3.87 23.81 20.15
C ARG A 578 5.35 24.12 20.35
N ASN A 579 6.25 23.39 19.70
CA ASN A 579 7.61 23.90 19.52
C ASN A 579 7.56 25.17 18.62
N PRO A 580 8.03 26.34 19.09
CA PRO A 580 7.98 27.59 18.34
C PRO A 580 9.14 27.78 17.34
N ALA A 581 10.22 26.99 17.46
CA ALA A 581 11.41 27.10 16.61
C ALA A 581 11.25 26.44 15.23
N PHE A 582 10.34 25.47 15.08
CA PHE A 582 9.98 24.88 13.78
C PHE A 582 8.72 25.51 13.15
N HIS A 583 8.02 26.41 13.84
CA HIS A 583 6.76 26.99 13.36
C HIS A 583 6.99 28.06 12.27
N GLN A 584 6.63 27.73 11.01
CA GLN A 584 6.76 28.62 9.84
C GLN A 584 8.18 29.17 9.58
N ARG A 585 9.22 28.45 10.01
CA ARG A 585 10.63 28.85 9.81
C ARG A 585 11.31 27.96 8.78
N HIS A 586 12.18 28.55 7.97
CA HIS A 586 13.04 27.80 7.06
C HIS A 586 14.11 27.05 7.87
N VAL A 587 14.34 25.78 7.55
CA VAL A 587 15.36 24.91 8.19
C VAL A 587 16.59 24.93 7.29
N LEU A 588 17.49 25.90 7.52
CA LEU A 588 18.61 26.23 6.63
C LEU A 588 19.97 25.81 7.20
N SER A 589 20.17 26.03 8.50
CA SER A 589 21.43 25.78 9.21
C SER A 589 21.16 25.21 10.61
N VAL A 590 22.10 24.40 11.11
CA VAL A 590 22.05 23.88 12.48
C VAL A 590 22.06 24.99 13.54
N LYS A 591 22.63 26.16 13.22
CA LYS A 591 22.79 27.30 14.14
C LYS A 591 21.47 28.02 14.48
N GLN A 592 20.36 27.64 13.85
CA GLN A 592 19.03 28.20 14.13
C GLN A 592 18.35 27.57 15.35
N PHE A 593 18.90 26.47 15.90
CA PHE A 593 18.23 25.62 16.89
C PHE A 593 19.06 25.47 18.17
N SER A 594 18.38 25.56 19.32
CA SER A 594 18.97 25.31 20.62
C SER A 594 18.89 23.83 21.00
N ARG A 595 19.62 23.44 22.06
CA ARG A 595 19.52 22.09 22.65
C ARG A 595 18.09 21.71 23.07
N ASN A 596 17.26 22.67 23.46
CA ASN A 596 15.88 22.41 23.86
C ASN A 596 15.00 22.12 22.64
N ASP A 597 15.15 22.89 21.56
CA ASP A 597 14.43 22.67 20.31
C ASP A 597 14.71 21.27 19.74
N LEU A 598 15.97 20.84 19.82
CA LEU A 598 16.40 19.48 19.45
C LEU A 598 15.83 18.42 20.39
N HIS A 599 15.78 18.67 21.69
CA HIS A 599 15.21 17.73 22.66
C HIS A 599 13.73 17.46 22.39
N GLU A 600 12.93 18.53 22.19
CA GLU A 600 11.52 18.44 21.81
C GLU A 600 11.34 17.73 20.48
N LEU A 601 12.08 18.13 19.44
CA LEU A 601 12.06 17.54 18.10
C LEU A 601 12.36 16.03 18.10
N PHE A 602 13.36 15.59 18.87
CA PHE A 602 13.74 14.18 19.00
C PHE A 602 12.72 13.37 19.81
N SER A 603 12.14 13.95 20.87
CA SER A 603 11.06 13.28 21.61
C SER A 603 9.78 13.17 20.76
N LEU A 604 9.50 14.16 19.90
CA LEU A 604 8.41 14.12 18.93
C LEU A 604 8.66 13.09 17.80
N ALA A 605 9.91 12.93 17.34
CA ALA A 605 10.30 11.84 16.43
C ALA A 605 10.05 10.46 17.04
N GLN A 606 10.36 10.29 18.33
CA GLN A 606 10.16 9.04 19.08
C GLN A 606 8.66 8.71 19.27
N GLU A 607 7.81 9.72 19.51
CA GLU A 607 6.36 9.54 19.51
C GLU A 607 5.83 9.16 18.11
N MET A 608 6.20 9.91 17.07
CA MET A 608 5.75 9.65 15.70
C MET A 608 6.19 8.29 15.18
N ARG A 609 7.40 7.84 15.55
CA ARG A 609 7.87 6.46 15.35
C ARG A 609 6.92 5.45 15.98
N THR A 610 6.63 5.61 17.28
CA THR A 610 5.74 4.71 18.03
C THR A 610 4.33 4.66 17.42
N GLN A 611 3.83 5.79 16.93
CA GLN A 611 2.52 5.86 16.26
C GLN A 611 2.53 5.23 14.86
N VAL A 612 3.60 5.37 14.07
CA VAL A 612 3.74 4.69 12.76
C VAL A 612 3.94 3.18 12.91
N GLU A 613 4.72 2.75 13.90
CA GLU A 613 4.96 1.33 14.19
C GLU A 613 3.68 0.63 14.72
N ARG A 614 2.67 1.40 15.18
CA ARG A 614 1.33 0.90 15.56
C ARG A 614 0.28 1.01 14.46
N ASN A 615 0.18 2.18 13.81
CA ASN A 615 -0.96 2.54 12.95
C ASN A 615 -0.64 2.53 11.45
N GLY A 616 0.63 2.34 11.07
CA GLY A 616 1.09 2.37 9.67
C GLY A 616 1.19 3.78 9.08
N VAL A 617 0.09 4.52 9.04
CA VAL A 617 0.00 5.90 8.51
C VAL A 617 -0.78 6.78 9.48
N LEU A 618 -0.36 8.04 9.62
CA LEU A 618 -0.99 9.03 10.50
C LEU A 618 -1.64 10.13 9.65
N ASP A 619 -2.83 10.59 10.01
CA ASP A 619 -3.58 11.60 9.23
C ASP A 619 -3.16 13.08 9.49
N VAL A 620 -1.95 13.30 10.02
CA VAL A 620 -1.50 14.58 10.60
C VAL A 620 -1.31 15.69 9.57
N LEU A 621 -0.86 15.35 8.36
CA LEU A 621 -0.68 16.24 7.22
C LEU A 621 -1.67 15.93 6.08
N LYS A 622 -2.83 15.35 6.40
CA LYS A 622 -3.87 15.04 5.42
C LYS A 622 -4.27 16.29 4.62
N GLY A 623 -4.14 16.22 3.29
CA GLY A 623 -4.41 17.33 2.38
C GLY A 623 -3.31 18.40 2.28
N LYS A 624 -2.09 18.11 2.79
CA LYS A 624 -0.90 18.95 2.59
C LYS A 624 -0.01 18.43 1.47
N VAL A 625 0.65 19.35 0.76
CA VAL A 625 1.53 19.06 -0.37
C VAL A 625 2.93 19.59 -0.08
N ILE A 626 3.97 18.80 -0.32
CA ILE A 626 5.37 19.24 -0.29
C ILE A 626 6.00 19.11 -1.66
N CYS A 627 6.73 20.14 -2.09
CA CYS A 627 7.54 20.07 -3.30
C CYS A 627 8.96 19.59 -2.94
N SER A 628 9.43 18.56 -3.61
CA SER A 628 10.75 17.95 -3.39
C SER A 628 11.63 18.27 -4.59
N MET A 629 12.54 19.25 -4.45
CA MET A 629 13.34 19.78 -5.56
C MET A 629 14.83 19.45 -5.39
N PHE A 630 15.35 18.59 -6.25
CA PHE A 630 16.72 18.07 -6.18
C PHE A 630 17.51 18.37 -7.47
N TYR A 631 18.52 19.23 -7.34
CA TYR A 631 19.51 19.54 -8.40
C TYR A 631 20.82 18.74 -8.25
N GLU A 632 21.00 18.01 -7.13
CA GLU A 632 22.04 16.99 -6.98
C GLU A 632 21.37 15.63 -6.76
N PRO A 633 21.89 14.53 -7.35
CA PRO A 633 21.39 13.18 -7.07
C PRO A 633 21.34 12.86 -5.58
N SER A 634 20.18 12.37 -5.13
CA SER A 634 19.98 11.84 -3.78
C SER A 634 19.01 10.66 -3.80
N THR A 635 19.27 9.67 -2.95
CA THR A 635 18.36 8.54 -2.69
C THR A 635 17.83 8.62 -1.26
N ARG A 636 18.73 8.81 -0.29
CA ARG A 636 18.41 8.77 1.14
C ARG A 636 17.57 9.97 1.56
N THR A 637 18.06 11.18 1.34
CA THR A 637 17.40 12.42 1.79
C THR A 637 16.05 12.66 1.11
N SER A 638 15.94 12.34 -0.19
CA SER A 638 14.69 12.43 -0.94
C SER A 638 13.69 11.40 -0.42
N ALA A 639 14.00 10.10 -0.52
CA ALA A 639 13.08 9.04 -0.12
C ALA A 639 12.68 9.10 1.37
N SER A 640 13.57 9.55 2.28
CA SER A 640 13.21 9.70 3.70
C SER A 640 12.17 10.78 3.94
N PHE A 641 12.29 11.94 3.28
CA PHE A 641 11.30 13.01 3.39
C PHE A 641 9.99 12.67 2.69
N GLU A 642 10.06 12.05 1.52
CA GLU A 642 8.87 11.69 0.72
C GLU A 642 8.08 10.58 1.42
N ALA A 643 8.76 9.55 1.94
CA ALA A 643 8.14 8.53 2.77
C ALA A 643 7.59 9.10 4.09
N ALA A 644 8.27 10.07 4.73
CA ALA A 644 7.77 10.74 5.93
C ALA A 644 6.48 11.52 5.66
N MET A 645 6.40 12.25 4.54
CA MET A 645 5.19 12.96 4.12
C MET A 645 4.02 12.00 3.87
N CYS A 646 4.28 10.87 3.18
CA CYS A 646 3.27 9.84 2.94
C CYS A 646 2.84 9.13 4.23
N ARG A 647 3.75 8.86 5.17
CA ARG A 647 3.44 8.33 6.51
C ARG A 647 2.69 9.32 7.40
N LEU A 648 2.72 10.61 7.07
CA LEU A 648 1.89 11.67 7.67
C LEU A 648 0.60 11.97 6.87
N GLY A 649 0.23 11.12 5.90
CA GLY A 649 -1.02 11.25 5.14
C GLY A 649 -1.04 12.39 4.11
N GLY A 650 0.10 13.05 3.90
CA GLY A 650 0.27 14.13 2.94
C GLY A 650 0.44 13.66 1.49
N ARG A 651 0.90 14.58 0.64
CA ARG A 651 1.26 14.34 -0.76
C ARG A 651 2.60 15.03 -1.09
N VAL A 652 3.27 14.50 -2.11
CA VAL A 652 4.56 14.98 -2.59
C VAL A 652 4.44 15.32 -4.07
N VAL A 653 5.10 16.41 -4.50
CA VAL A 653 5.41 16.69 -5.90
C VAL A 653 6.93 16.66 -6.04
N SER A 654 7.47 15.55 -6.54
CA SER A 654 8.91 15.33 -6.71
C SER A 654 9.39 15.85 -8.07
N ILE A 655 10.49 16.60 -8.06
CA ILE A 655 11.01 17.32 -9.22
C ILE A 655 12.53 17.18 -9.25
N THR A 656 13.02 16.63 -10.36
CA THR A 656 14.45 16.57 -10.70
C THR A 656 14.77 17.71 -11.67
N ALA A 657 15.95 18.32 -11.53
CA ALA A 657 16.35 19.44 -12.37
C ALA A 657 16.27 19.12 -13.88
N ASP A 658 16.77 17.94 -14.27
CA ASP A 658 16.87 17.46 -15.66
C ASP A 658 15.50 17.32 -16.37
N GLN A 659 14.43 17.11 -15.61
CA GLN A 659 13.06 16.94 -16.12
C GLN A 659 12.20 18.22 -15.97
N SER A 660 12.79 19.30 -15.45
CA SER A 660 12.08 20.53 -15.10
C SER A 660 12.39 21.70 -16.06
N SER A 661 11.69 22.82 -15.89
CA SER A 661 11.96 24.05 -16.65
C SER A 661 13.34 24.68 -16.37
N THR A 662 14.09 24.22 -15.36
CA THR A 662 15.50 24.62 -15.18
C THR A 662 16.37 24.16 -16.35
N ALA A 663 16.03 23.04 -17.01
CA ALA A 663 16.68 22.60 -18.25
C ALA A 663 16.43 23.55 -19.44
N LYS A 664 15.46 24.48 -19.33
CA LYS A 664 15.18 25.56 -20.29
C LYS A 664 15.79 26.91 -19.84
N GLY A 665 16.58 26.93 -18.77
CA GLY A 665 17.20 28.12 -18.21
C GLY A 665 16.36 28.89 -17.17
N GLU A 666 15.31 28.28 -16.60
CA GLU A 666 14.58 28.89 -15.47
C GLU A 666 15.50 29.14 -14.26
N SER A 667 15.36 30.30 -13.63
CA SER A 667 16.18 30.67 -12.47
C SER A 667 15.73 29.90 -11.21
N LEU A 668 16.66 29.62 -10.29
CA LEU A 668 16.32 29.06 -8.98
C LEU A 668 15.28 29.91 -8.23
N VAL A 669 15.36 31.23 -8.37
CA VAL A 669 14.46 32.18 -7.70
C VAL A 669 13.03 32.06 -8.22
N ASP A 670 12.86 31.91 -9.54
CA ASP A 670 11.54 31.81 -10.16
C ASP A 670 10.97 30.38 -10.01
N THR A 671 11.82 29.36 -10.11
CA THR A 671 11.48 27.97 -9.75
C THR A 671 10.88 27.91 -8.34
N ILE A 672 11.56 28.51 -7.34
CA ILE A 672 11.10 28.49 -5.95
C ILE A 672 9.78 29.25 -5.74
N ARG A 673 9.56 30.36 -6.46
CA ARG A 673 8.26 31.06 -6.47
C ARG A 673 7.15 30.18 -7.05
N THR A 674 7.41 29.56 -8.21
CA THR A 674 6.48 28.64 -8.90
C THR A 674 6.09 27.47 -7.99
N LEU A 675 7.04 26.81 -7.33
CA LEU A 675 6.75 25.72 -6.38
C LEU A 675 6.02 26.20 -5.13
N GLY A 676 6.31 27.42 -4.66
CA GLY A 676 5.60 28.07 -3.56
C GLY A 676 4.14 28.44 -3.86
N CYS A 677 3.70 28.35 -5.13
CA CYS A 677 2.29 28.44 -5.50
C CYS A 677 1.54 27.09 -5.42
N TYR A 678 2.26 25.97 -5.29
CA TYR A 678 1.70 24.62 -5.37
C TYR A 678 1.83 23.80 -4.07
N GLY A 679 2.95 23.95 -3.36
CA GLY A 679 3.21 23.26 -2.09
C GLY A 679 2.97 24.14 -0.87
N ASP A 680 2.66 23.51 0.27
CA ASP A 680 2.73 24.13 1.61
C ASP A 680 4.17 24.29 2.11
N ALA A 681 5.12 23.62 1.47
CA ALA A 681 6.51 23.46 1.86
C ALA A 681 7.39 23.11 0.64
N ILE A 682 8.69 23.45 0.70
CA ILE A 682 9.68 23.03 -0.31
C ILE A 682 10.91 22.42 0.38
N ILE A 683 11.30 21.22 -0.03
CA ILE A 683 12.63 20.64 0.25
C ILE A 683 13.53 20.99 -0.92
N LEU A 684 14.72 21.54 -0.64
CA LEU A 684 15.69 21.94 -1.65
C LEU A 684 17.07 21.31 -1.38
N ARG A 685 17.64 20.66 -2.40
CA ARG A 685 19.05 20.30 -2.47
C ARG A 685 19.67 20.83 -3.76
N HIS A 686 20.83 21.48 -3.66
CA HIS A 686 21.41 22.24 -4.76
C HIS A 686 22.95 22.32 -4.66
N PRO A 687 23.70 22.30 -5.77
CA PRO A 687 25.18 22.15 -5.75
C PRO A 687 25.95 23.42 -5.36
N VAL A 688 25.33 24.61 -5.40
CA VAL A 688 25.94 25.88 -4.99
C VAL A 688 25.61 26.17 -3.53
N ALA A 689 26.62 26.47 -2.70
CA ALA A 689 26.42 26.85 -1.30
C ALA A 689 25.69 28.21 -1.17
N GLY A 690 24.89 28.36 -0.11
CA GLY A 690 24.04 29.53 0.12
C GLY A 690 22.73 29.55 -0.69
N SER A 691 22.51 28.60 -1.60
CA SER A 691 21.28 28.54 -2.42
C SER A 691 20.02 28.31 -1.58
N SER A 692 20.14 27.61 -0.45
CA SER A 692 19.04 27.41 0.51
C SER A 692 18.59 28.73 1.14
N GLN A 693 19.53 29.63 1.45
CA GLN A 693 19.23 31.00 1.89
C GLN A 693 18.64 31.85 0.75
N THR A 694 19.18 31.75 -0.46
CA THR A 694 18.62 32.45 -1.64
C THR A 694 17.16 32.05 -1.91
N ALA A 695 16.85 30.75 -1.80
CA ALA A 695 15.49 30.24 -1.91
C ALA A 695 14.59 30.74 -0.77
N ALA A 696 15.09 30.73 0.48
CA ALA A 696 14.34 31.22 1.63
C ALA A 696 13.95 32.71 1.50
N ASN A 697 14.85 33.53 0.95
CA ASN A 697 14.62 34.96 0.75
C ASN A 697 13.50 35.30 -0.26
N VAL A 698 13.04 34.34 -1.08
CA VAL A 698 12.05 34.56 -2.15
C VAL A 698 10.83 33.65 -2.09
N SER A 699 10.84 32.64 -1.21
CA SER A 699 9.77 31.64 -1.12
C SER A 699 8.59 32.13 -0.27
N PRO A 700 7.33 31.99 -0.73
CA PRO A 700 6.14 32.27 0.09
C PRO A 700 5.87 31.19 1.15
N VAL A 701 6.57 30.04 1.07
CA VAL A 701 6.47 28.91 2.01
C VAL A 701 7.85 28.55 2.57
N PRO A 702 7.95 28.01 3.80
CA PRO A 702 9.26 27.68 4.36
C PRO A 702 10.05 26.64 3.54
N ILE A 703 11.38 26.73 3.65
CA ILE A 703 12.35 25.91 2.90
C ILE A 703 13.04 24.94 3.85
N ILE A 704 13.21 23.68 3.46
CA ILE A 704 14.02 22.68 4.16
C ILE A 704 15.31 22.43 3.37
N ASN A 705 16.47 22.69 3.97
CA ASN A 705 17.78 22.44 3.37
C ASN A 705 18.15 20.94 3.44
N ALA A 706 18.17 20.30 2.27
CA ALA A 706 18.62 18.92 2.06
C ALA A 706 20.05 18.83 1.49
N GLY A 707 20.80 19.95 1.53
CA GLY A 707 22.20 20.08 1.17
C GLY A 707 22.45 21.23 0.18
N ASP A 708 23.25 22.23 0.58
CA ASP A 708 23.67 23.34 -0.29
C ASP A 708 25.19 23.28 -0.59
N GLY A 709 25.58 22.60 -1.67
CA GLY A 709 26.97 22.50 -2.11
C GLY A 709 27.92 21.93 -1.05
N VAL A 710 28.92 22.72 -0.64
CA VAL A 710 29.83 22.42 0.49
C VAL A 710 29.45 23.18 1.79
N GLY A 711 28.23 23.72 1.85
CA GLY A 711 27.67 24.46 2.98
C GLY A 711 27.21 23.56 4.12
N GLU A 712 25.90 23.46 4.36
CA GLU A 712 25.34 22.65 5.45
C GLU A 712 24.35 21.58 4.94
N HIS A 713 24.11 20.59 5.80
CA HIS A 713 23.06 19.59 5.65
C HIS A 713 22.42 19.38 7.04
N PRO A 714 21.65 20.36 7.54
CA PRO A 714 21.22 20.39 8.94
C PRO A 714 20.37 19.17 9.29
N THR A 715 19.50 18.78 8.37
CA THR A 715 18.63 17.59 8.43
C THR A 715 19.38 16.27 8.62
N GLN A 716 20.61 16.14 8.10
CA GLN A 716 21.47 14.97 8.36
C GLN A 716 22.10 15.05 9.76
N ALA A 717 22.63 16.22 10.16
CA ALA A 717 23.23 16.39 11.48
C ALA A 717 22.23 16.11 12.61
N PHE A 718 20.98 16.58 12.47
CA PHE A 718 19.92 16.30 13.44
C PHE A 718 19.61 14.80 13.54
N LEU A 719 19.55 14.09 12.40
CA LEU A 719 19.41 12.63 12.36
C LEU A 719 20.59 11.91 13.02
N ASP A 720 21.81 12.37 12.78
CA ASP A 720 23.03 11.76 13.32
C ASP A 720 23.04 11.86 14.86
N VAL A 721 22.69 13.03 15.42
CA VAL A 721 22.56 13.22 16.88
C VAL A 721 21.35 12.47 17.46
N TYR A 722 20.22 12.39 16.74
CA TYR A 722 19.08 11.56 17.14
C TYR A 722 19.48 10.07 17.23
N THR A 723 20.24 9.58 16.24
CA THR A 723 20.75 8.20 16.22
C THR A 723 21.66 7.93 17.42
N ILE A 724 22.61 8.84 17.72
CA ILE A 724 23.48 8.71 18.91
C ILE A 724 22.63 8.66 20.20
N ARG A 725 21.57 9.48 20.33
CA ARG A 725 20.63 9.45 21.46
C ARG A 725 19.88 8.11 21.58
N GLU A 726 19.35 7.57 20.48
CA GLU A 726 18.55 6.32 20.51
C GLU A 726 19.43 5.08 20.77
N GLU A 727 20.65 5.04 20.22
CA GLU A 727 21.57 3.90 20.35
C GLU A 727 22.31 3.85 21.70
N LEU A 728 22.69 5.01 22.26
CA LEU A 728 23.51 5.10 23.49
C LEU A 728 22.77 5.76 24.67
N GLY A 729 21.48 6.11 24.52
CA GLY A 729 20.63 6.74 25.55
C GLY A 729 20.97 8.20 25.88
N THR A 730 22.20 8.64 25.62
CA THR A 730 22.69 10.01 25.84
C THR A 730 23.65 10.42 24.74
N VAL A 731 23.78 11.73 24.51
CA VAL A 731 24.84 12.33 23.69
C VAL A 731 25.97 12.88 24.57
N ASN A 732 25.70 13.25 25.82
CA ASN A 732 26.69 13.81 26.73
C ASN A 732 27.58 12.72 27.34
N GLY A 733 28.86 13.02 27.54
CA GLY A 733 29.89 12.12 28.08
C GLY A 733 30.62 11.28 27.03
N LEU A 734 30.16 11.31 25.77
CA LEU A 734 30.68 10.45 24.70
C LEU A 734 31.95 10.99 24.04
N THR A 735 32.76 10.07 23.53
CA THR A 735 33.89 10.34 22.63
C THR A 735 33.51 9.98 21.20
N ILE A 736 33.37 10.99 20.34
CA ILE A 736 32.91 10.86 18.96
C ILE A 736 34.11 11.05 18.02
N THR A 737 34.48 9.98 17.32
CA THR A 737 35.61 9.95 16.39
C THR A 737 35.09 10.02 14.96
N MET A 738 35.49 11.07 14.23
CA MET A 738 35.08 11.30 12.85
C MET A 738 36.23 10.94 11.90
N VAL A 739 35.94 10.12 10.89
CA VAL A 739 36.94 9.44 10.05
C VAL A 739 36.73 9.77 8.57
N GLY A 740 37.80 10.15 7.85
CA GLY A 740 37.82 10.25 6.38
C GLY A 740 37.98 11.67 5.84
N ASP A 741 37.06 12.09 4.97
CA ASP A 741 37.07 13.41 4.32
C ASP A 741 36.39 14.48 5.17
N LEU A 742 37.10 14.94 6.20
CA LEU A 742 36.64 15.98 7.11
C LEU A 742 36.71 17.38 6.48
N LYS A 743 37.45 17.55 5.38
CA LYS A 743 37.60 18.81 4.64
C LYS A 743 36.37 19.13 3.79
N ASN A 744 35.87 18.17 3.02
CA ASN A 744 34.75 18.38 2.09
C ASN A 744 33.39 17.87 2.65
N GLY A 745 33.40 17.11 3.76
CA GLY A 745 32.21 16.52 4.36
C GLY A 745 31.24 17.54 4.98
N ARG A 746 30.32 18.10 4.19
CA ARG A 746 29.22 18.99 4.67
C ARG A 746 28.40 18.42 5.84
N THR A 747 28.28 17.09 5.92
CA THR A 747 27.60 16.40 7.03
C THR A 747 28.41 16.49 8.32
N VAL A 748 29.73 16.24 8.27
CA VAL A 748 30.68 16.46 9.36
C VAL A 748 30.64 17.91 9.85
N HIS A 749 30.68 18.89 8.94
CA HIS A 749 30.69 20.30 9.34
C HIS A 749 29.40 20.69 10.06
N SER A 750 28.26 20.16 9.62
CA SER A 750 26.96 20.37 10.27
C SER A 750 26.87 19.64 11.61
N LEU A 751 27.37 18.39 11.69
CA LEU A 751 27.36 17.56 12.88
C LEU A 751 28.28 18.10 13.98
N VAL A 752 29.50 18.54 13.64
CA VAL A 752 30.43 19.18 14.59
C VAL A 752 29.81 20.44 15.20
N LYS A 753 29.21 21.31 14.37
CA LYS A 753 28.48 22.52 14.83
C LYS A 753 27.31 22.18 15.75
N LEU A 754 26.59 21.09 15.48
CA LEU A 754 25.46 20.65 16.29
C LEU A 754 25.90 20.00 17.62
N LEU A 755 27.00 19.25 17.60
CA LEU A 755 27.61 18.65 18.79
C LEU A 755 28.19 19.69 19.75
N CYS A 756 28.47 20.92 19.28
CA CYS A 756 28.79 22.06 20.15
C CYS A 756 27.68 22.47 21.14
N LEU A 757 26.49 21.87 21.05
CA LEU A 757 25.40 22.02 22.03
C LEU A 757 25.42 20.96 23.15
N TYR A 758 26.37 20.01 23.10
CA TYR A 758 26.46 18.85 24.00
C TYR A 758 27.86 18.74 24.63
N GLN A 759 27.94 18.04 25.76
CA GLN A 759 29.22 17.78 26.42
C GLN A 759 29.86 16.52 25.84
N VAL A 760 30.66 16.67 24.79
CA VAL A 760 31.35 15.55 24.09
C VAL A 760 32.83 15.81 23.95
N ASN A 761 33.61 14.74 23.75
CA ASN A 761 34.99 14.82 23.25
C ASN A 761 34.97 14.50 21.75
N LEU A 762 35.66 15.29 20.93
CA LEU A 762 35.75 15.06 19.48
C LEU A 762 37.15 14.57 19.08
N ILE A 763 37.23 13.54 18.24
CA ILE A 763 38.50 13.08 17.67
C ILE A 763 38.40 13.12 16.15
N PHE A 764 39.35 13.80 15.50
CA PHE A 764 39.37 13.97 14.05
C PHE A 764 40.49 13.12 13.43
N VAL A 765 40.10 12.09 12.66
CA VAL A 765 41.02 11.16 11.98
C VAL A 765 40.89 11.32 10.47
N SER A 766 41.96 11.80 9.83
CA SER A 766 41.96 12.18 8.41
C SER A 766 43.39 12.27 7.88
N PRO A 767 43.64 12.03 6.58
CA PRO A 767 44.93 12.35 5.98
C PRO A 767 45.13 13.87 6.02
N ARG A 768 46.37 14.36 6.13
CA ARG A 768 46.67 15.79 6.31
C ARG A 768 46.02 16.71 5.25
N SER A 769 45.81 16.21 4.04
CA SER A 769 45.15 16.91 2.92
C SER A 769 43.64 17.08 3.05
N LEU A 770 42.98 16.25 3.87
CA LEU A 770 41.52 16.24 4.14
C LEU A 770 41.17 16.61 5.59
N ALA A 771 42.09 17.24 6.32
CA ALA A 771 41.87 17.67 7.69
C ALA A 771 40.71 18.68 7.81
N LEU A 772 39.98 18.61 8.94
CA LEU A 772 38.86 19.50 9.25
C LEU A 772 39.27 20.99 9.11
N PRO A 773 38.47 21.85 8.45
CA PRO A 773 38.83 23.25 8.24
C PRO A 773 39.02 24.03 9.54
N GLU A 774 40.02 24.91 9.58
CA GLU A 774 40.43 25.63 10.78
C GLU A 774 39.32 26.54 11.34
N SER A 775 38.45 27.08 10.46
CA SER A 775 37.25 27.83 10.86
C SER A 775 36.28 27.00 11.72
N ILE A 776 36.16 25.69 11.45
CA ILE A 776 35.31 24.77 12.22
C ILE A 776 36.00 24.41 13.54
N LYS A 777 37.31 24.14 13.54
CA LYS A 777 38.07 23.92 14.79
C LYS A 777 37.96 25.11 15.74
N GLN A 778 38.02 26.33 15.20
CA GLN A 778 37.80 27.55 15.97
C GLN A 778 36.37 27.66 16.51
N GLU A 779 35.35 27.11 15.86
CA GLU A 779 33.99 27.04 16.43
C GLU A 779 33.92 26.03 17.59
N VAL A 780 34.54 24.85 17.45
CA VAL A 780 34.66 23.85 18.54
C VAL A 780 35.39 24.42 19.76
N ALA A 781 36.52 25.09 19.54
CA ALA A 781 37.29 25.75 20.60
C ALA A 781 36.49 26.88 21.28
N ARG A 782 35.73 27.67 20.53
CA ARG A 782 34.83 28.70 21.07
C ARG A 782 33.65 28.14 21.85
N ALA A 783 33.21 26.91 21.55
CA ALA A 783 32.22 26.18 22.34
C ALA A 783 32.80 25.54 23.63
N GLY A 784 34.12 25.61 23.83
CA GLY A 784 34.79 25.00 24.99
C GLY A 784 34.91 23.47 24.91
N ILE A 785 34.74 22.87 23.72
CA ILE A 785 34.84 21.44 23.53
C ILE A 785 36.30 21.00 23.33
N THR A 786 36.69 19.96 24.05
CA THR A 786 37.93 19.21 23.89
C THR A 786 37.93 18.46 22.56
N PHE A 787 38.96 18.69 21.74
CA PHE A 787 39.17 17.92 20.52
C PHE A 787 40.63 17.50 20.32
N GLU A 788 40.81 16.39 19.61
CA GLU A 788 42.11 15.81 19.24
C GLU A 788 42.18 15.58 17.73
N GLN A 789 43.39 15.53 17.17
CA GLN A 789 43.64 15.13 15.78
C GLN A 789 44.68 14.02 15.72
N SER A 790 44.38 12.91 15.02
CA SER A 790 45.39 11.89 14.68
C SER A 790 45.31 11.53 13.18
N ASN A 791 46.37 10.89 12.69
CA ASN A 791 46.43 10.29 11.36
C ASN A 791 46.14 8.77 11.41
N HIS A 792 46.03 8.17 12.60
CA HIS A 792 45.83 6.73 12.82
C HIS A 792 44.59 6.49 13.68
N LEU A 793 43.75 5.53 13.27
CA LEU A 793 42.48 5.23 13.94
C LEU A 793 42.67 4.24 15.10
N GLU A 794 43.70 3.40 14.97
CA GLU A 794 44.13 2.36 15.89
C GLU A 794 44.54 2.93 17.26
N GLU A 795 45.04 4.17 17.30
CA GLU A 795 45.45 4.88 18.51
C GLU A 795 44.27 5.36 19.37
N VAL A 796 43.09 5.53 18.75
CA VAL A 796 41.92 6.19 19.36
C VAL A 796 40.70 5.26 19.50
N ILE A 797 40.69 4.13 18.78
CA ILE A 797 39.57 3.17 18.72
C ILE A 797 39.13 2.68 20.10
N GLY A 798 40.06 2.33 21.00
CA GLY A 798 39.76 1.82 22.35
C GLY A 798 39.12 2.82 23.31
N ARG A 799 39.12 4.12 22.97
CA ARG A 799 38.42 5.18 23.72
C ARG A 799 37.22 5.78 22.99
N THR A 800 36.90 5.29 21.79
CA THR A 800 35.81 5.80 20.96
C THR A 800 34.46 5.18 21.36
N ASP A 801 33.42 6.00 21.49
CA ASP A 801 32.04 5.55 21.72
C ASP A 801 31.19 5.61 20.44
N VAL A 802 31.50 6.53 19.52
CA VAL A 802 30.85 6.66 18.20
C VAL A 802 31.93 6.84 17.13
N ILE A 803 31.97 5.95 16.13
CA ILE A 803 32.78 6.08 14.93
C ILE A 803 31.88 6.61 13.82
N TYR A 804 32.11 7.86 13.38
CA TYR A 804 31.38 8.47 12.26
C TYR A 804 32.27 8.49 11.01
N VAL A 805 31.99 7.58 10.08
CA VAL A 805 32.79 7.34 8.87
C VAL A 805 32.26 8.18 7.71
N THR A 806 33.15 8.64 6.82
CA THR A 806 32.80 9.42 5.63
C THR A 806 33.45 8.90 4.37
N ARG A 807 32.67 8.87 3.28
CA ARG A 807 33.17 8.61 1.93
C ARG A 807 34.08 9.74 1.46
N VAL A 808 35.25 9.38 0.92
CA VAL A 808 36.13 10.29 0.18
C VAL A 808 35.42 10.76 -1.09
N GLN A 809 35.17 12.06 -1.22
CA GLN A 809 34.34 12.60 -2.30
C GLN A 809 35.17 12.83 -3.57
N GLN A 810 35.35 11.80 -4.41
CA GLN A 810 36.05 11.89 -5.70
C GLN A 810 35.62 13.11 -6.53
N GLU A 811 34.32 13.44 -6.50
CA GLU A 811 33.71 14.58 -7.19
C GLU A 811 34.12 15.98 -6.67
N ARG A 812 34.98 16.05 -5.64
CA ARG A 812 35.52 17.31 -5.07
C ARG A 812 37.02 17.49 -5.29
N PHE A 813 37.72 16.53 -5.91
CA PHE A 813 39.16 16.63 -6.17
C PHE A 813 39.45 17.30 -7.52
N THR A 814 40.49 18.13 -7.55
CA THR A 814 40.98 18.81 -8.75
C THR A 814 41.75 17.90 -9.69
N SER A 815 42.33 16.81 -9.18
CA SER A 815 43.01 15.80 -9.98
C SER A 815 42.73 14.39 -9.46
N GLN A 816 42.70 13.42 -10.37
CA GLN A 816 42.51 12.01 -10.04
C GLN A 816 43.65 11.47 -9.15
N ALA A 817 44.87 11.99 -9.32
CA ALA A 817 46.04 11.58 -8.53
C ALA A 817 45.94 12.00 -7.05
N GLU A 818 45.38 13.18 -6.75
CA GLU A 818 45.12 13.59 -5.36
C GLU A 818 44.11 12.68 -4.67
N TYR A 819 43.04 12.27 -5.38
CA TYR A 819 42.06 11.31 -4.87
C TYR A 819 42.67 9.91 -4.71
N ASP A 820 43.42 9.43 -5.70
CA ASP A 820 44.03 8.11 -5.68
C ASP A 820 45.09 7.94 -4.56
N ALA A 821 45.66 9.04 -4.08
CA ALA A 821 46.57 9.06 -2.93
C ALA A 821 45.87 9.02 -1.54
N VAL A 822 44.54 9.21 -1.48
CA VAL A 822 43.77 9.24 -0.21
C VAL A 822 42.55 8.32 -0.17
N LYS A 823 42.16 7.72 -1.31
CA LYS A 823 41.11 6.68 -1.34
C LYS A 823 41.57 5.47 -0.52
N GLY A 824 40.70 4.95 0.35
CA GLY A 824 41.02 3.79 1.18
C GLY A 824 42.08 4.00 2.26
N SER A 825 42.49 5.24 2.58
CA SER A 825 43.43 5.50 3.70
C SER A 825 42.89 5.05 5.08
N TYR A 826 41.57 4.85 5.19
CA TYR A 826 40.92 4.20 6.34
C TYR A 826 39.89 3.20 5.84
N ARG A 827 39.81 2.06 6.53
CA ARG A 827 38.80 1.01 6.38
C ARG A 827 38.37 0.60 7.77
N ILE A 828 37.06 0.44 7.97
CA ILE A 828 36.52 -0.20 9.17
C ILE A 828 36.26 -1.67 8.84
N ASP A 829 36.95 -2.55 9.55
CA ASP A 829 36.86 -4.02 9.45
C ASP A 829 36.69 -4.63 10.86
N HIS A 830 36.47 -5.94 10.93
CA HIS A 830 36.26 -6.65 12.20
C HIS A 830 37.54 -6.64 13.05
N ASP A 831 38.73 -6.64 12.46
CA ASP A 831 40.02 -6.60 13.18
C ASP A 831 40.26 -5.24 13.86
N LEU A 832 39.86 -4.13 13.25
CA LEU A 832 39.80 -2.83 13.92
C LEU A 832 38.72 -2.79 15.00
N LEU A 833 37.51 -3.25 14.69
CA LEU A 833 36.41 -3.25 15.67
C LEU A 833 36.66 -4.21 16.85
N SER A 834 37.50 -5.24 16.72
CA SER A 834 37.93 -6.09 17.85
C SER A 834 38.61 -5.30 18.98
N ARG A 835 39.20 -4.14 18.63
CA ARG A 835 39.92 -3.22 19.54
C ARG A 835 39.05 -2.05 20.03
N ALA A 836 37.80 -1.94 19.57
CA ALA A 836 36.84 -0.93 20.02
C ALA A 836 36.19 -1.30 21.37
N ARG A 837 35.43 -0.37 21.97
CA ARG A 837 34.61 -0.69 23.15
C ARG A 837 33.43 -1.57 22.73
N LYS A 838 32.90 -2.38 23.67
CA LYS A 838 31.78 -3.29 23.39
C LYS A 838 30.49 -2.56 22.96
N HIS A 839 30.33 -1.30 23.37
CA HIS A 839 29.20 -0.43 23.02
C HIS A 839 29.54 0.61 21.94
N THR A 840 30.72 0.55 21.30
CA THR A 840 31.06 1.50 20.23
C THR A 840 30.14 1.29 19.02
N ILE A 841 29.44 2.33 18.58
CA ILE A 841 28.61 2.28 17.36
C ILE A 841 29.33 2.86 16.14
N VAL A 842 29.01 2.33 14.96
CA VAL A 842 29.51 2.77 13.65
C VAL A 842 28.37 3.46 12.88
N LEU A 843 28.58 4.71 12.51
CA LEU A 843 27.67 5.56 11.74
C LEU A 843 28.30 5.99 10.42
N HIS A 844 27.48 6.17 9.39
CA HIS A 844 27.90 6.63 8.07
C HIS A 844 26.70 7.24 7.35
N PRO A 845 26.76 8.48 6.83
CA PRO A 845 25.61 9.14 6.18
C PRO A 845 25.17 8.52 4.83
N LEU A 846 25.91 7.50 4.35
CA LEU A 846 25.81 6.79 3.07
C LEU A 846 25.78 7.66 1.77
N PRO A 847 26.12 7.09 0.58
CA PRO A 847 26.65 5.74 0.36
C PRO A 847 28.07 5.57 0.92
N ARG A 848 28.45 4.33 1.21
CA ARG A 848 29.84 3.91 1.44
C ARG A 848 30.43 3.33 0.16
N ASN A 849 31.74 3.41 -0.03
CA ASN A 849 32.48 2.68 -1.06
C ASN A 849 33.24 1.48 -0.44
N ALA A 850 34.43 1.74 0.12
CA ALA A 850 35.34 0.72 0.68
C ALA A 850 35.85 1.07 2.10
N GLU A 851 35.41 2.22 2.64
CA GLU A 851 35.76 2.77 3.95
C GLU A 851 35.10 2.05 5.14
N ILE A 852 34.07 1.23 4.89
CA ILE A 852 33.54 0.22 5.83
C ILE A 852 33.40 -1.07 5.03
N ASP A 853 33.92 -2.17 5.55
CA ASP A 853 33.80 -3.48 4.93
C ASP A 853 32.37 -4.05 5.00
N ALA A 854 32.05 -4.98 4.10
CA ALA A 854 30.78 -5.69 4.10
C ALA A 854 30.63 -6.61 5.33
N GLU A 855 31.72 -7.17 5.88
CA GLU A 855 31.66 -8.01 7.08
C GLU A 855 31.13 -7.27 8.31
N VAL A 856 31.28 -5.94 8.35
CA VAL A 856 30.79 -5.10 9.47
C VAL A 856 29.26 -5.13 9.55
N ASP A 857 28.55 -5.39 8.44
CA ASP A 857 27.08 -5.57 8.45
C ASP A 857 26.64 -6.78 9.29
N LEU A 858 27.54 -7.75 9.51
CA LEU A 858 27.31 -8.94 10.33
C LEU A 858 27.45 -8.68 11.84
N ASP A 859 27.80 -7.45 12.24
CA ASP A 859 27.77 -6.99 13.64
C ASP A 859 26.53 -6.09 13.86
N PRO A 860 25.32 -6.66 14.05
CA PRO A 860 24.11 -5.89 14.23
C PRO A 860 24.08 -5.12 15.56
N LEU A 861 25.02 -5.36 16.49
CA LEU A 861 25.13 -4.54 17.69
C LEU A 861 25.76 -3.18 17.34
N ARG A 862 26.89 -3.20 16.64
CA ARG A 862 27.73 -2.00 16.42
C ARG A 862 27.48 -1.31 15.07
N ALA A 863 27.02 -2.02 14.04
CA ALA A 863 26.69 -1.44 12.73
C ALA A 863 25.36 -0.66 12.74
N ALA A 864 25.41 0.60 13.19
CA ALA A 864 24.22 1.45 13.33
C ALA A 864 23.85 2.22 12.05
N TYR A 865 24.69 2.27 11.01
CA TYR A 865 24.43 3.07 9.79
C TYR A 865 23.15 2.71 9.01
N PHE A 866 22.67 1.46 9.04
CA PHE A 866 21.34 1.13 8.49
C PHE A 866 20.18 1.50 9.43
N ARG A 867 20.41 1.49 10.75
CA ARG A 867 19.44 1.99 11.75
C ARG A 867 19.30 3.51 11.65
N GLN A 868 20.42 4.23 11.48
CA GLN A 868 20.50 5.64 11.12
C GLN A 868 19.59 5.97 9.91
N MET A 869 19.61 5.17 8.83
CA MET A 869 18.69 5.39 7.70
C MET A 869 17.22 5.18 8.08
N ARG A 870 16.88 4.15 8.88
CA ARG A 870 15.51 3.93 9.38
C ARG A 870 15.04 5.05 10.30
N TYR A 871 15.91 5.57 11.16
CA TYR A 871 15.63 6.74 11.99
C TYR A 871 15.43 8.01 11.16
N GLY A 872 16.04 8.08 9.97
CA GLY A 872 15.85 9.18 9.01
C GLY A 872 14.39 9.41 8.63
N LEU A 873 13.61 8.32 8.45
CA LEU A 873 12.17 8.39 8.21
C LEU A 873 11.45 9.10 9.37
N PHE A 874 11.64 8.59 10.59
CA PHE A 874 10.93 9.08 11.79
C PHE A 874 11.39 10.47 12.21
N TYR A 875 12.65 10.82 11.97
CA TYR A 875 13.20 12.14 12.19
C TYR A 875 12.67 13.19 11.19
N CYS A 876 12.47 12.82 9.92
CA CYS A 876 11.88 13.72 8.93
C CYS A 876 10.42 14.10 9.28
N MET A 877 9.67 13.21 9.95
CA MET A 877 8.26 13.44 10.27
C MET A 877 8.00 14.72 11.12
N PRO A 878 8.60 14.94 12.31
CA PRO A 878 8.35 16.16 13.07
C PRO A 878 8.88 17.42 12.38
N VAL A 879 9.92 17.30 11.53
CA VAL A 879 10.39 18.42 10.68
C VAL A 879 9.34 18.84 9.65
N LEU A 880 8.43 17.93 9.26
CA LEU A 880 7.33 18.20 8.31
C LEU A 880 6.03 18.66 8.97
N VAL A 881 5.82 18.43 10.27
CA VAL A 881 4.52 18.69 10.95
C VAL A 881 4.29 20.19 11.21
N TRP A 882 3.97 20.91 10.14
CA TRP A 882 3.74 22.35 10.14
C TRP A 882 2.26 22.69 10.32
N ARG A 883 1.91 23.23 11.48
CA ARG A 883 0.53 23.68 11.76
C ARG A 883 0.41 25.20 11.72
N ARG A 884 -0.07 25.74 10.59
CA ARG A 884 -0.58 27.11 10.48
C ARG A 884 -1.63 27.38 11.56
N GLN A 885 -1.46 28.42 12.36
CA GLN A 885 -2.51 28.86 13.28
C GLN A 885 -3.63 29.54 12.49
N LEU A 886 -4.78 28.88 12.37
CA LEU A 886 -6.01 29.54 11.95
C LEU A 886 -6.50 30.44 13.08
N SER A 887 -6.70 31.72 12.78
CA SER A 887 -7.21 32.72 13.70
C SER A 887 -8.73 32.62 13.82
N ASN A 888 -9.23 32.12 14.96
CA ASN A 888 -10.38 32.65 15.74
C ASN A 888 -10.85 31.64 16.81
N GLY A 889 -11.46 32.14 17.89
CA GLY A 889 -12.31 31.34 18.79
C GLY A 889 -11.77 31.05 20.19
N ASN A 890 -11.89 32.03 21.09
CA ASN A 890 -11.85 31.97 22.57
C ASN A 890 -10.65 31.33 23.30
N ALA A 891 -10.18 32.05 24.32
CA ALA A 891 -9.23 31.54 25.31
C ALA A 891 -9.93 30.68 26.39
N GLY A 892 -9.16 29.78 27.00
CA GLY A 892 -9.58 28.94 28.11
C GLY A 892 -8.35 28.42 28.86
N ALA A 893 -7.67 29.29 29.59
CA ALA A 893 -6.45 28.95 30.31
C ALA A 893 -6.76 28.36 31.70
N TYR A 894 -6.19 27.19 32.00
CA TYR A 894 -6.03 26.68 33.36
C TYR A 894 -4.62 26.06 33.52
N ALA A 895 -4.09 26.10 34.74
CA ALA A 895 -2.66 26.06 34.99
C ALA A 895 -2.07 24.67 35.21
N VAL A 896 -0.76 24.56 34.96
CA VAL A 896 0.10 23.47 35.43
C VAL A 896 0.22 23.52 36.96
N PHE A 897 0.15 22.37 37.61
CA PHE A 897 0.65 22.19 38.97
C PHE A 897 1.64 21.02 39.02
N HIS A 898 2.83 21.28 39.55
CA HIS A 898 3.93 20.31 39.56
C HIS A 898 4.80 20.54 40.81
N THR A 899 4.70 19.63 41.79
CA THR A 899 5.57 19.61 42.99
C THR A 899 5.81 18.17 43.45
N HIS A 900 7.09 17.79 43.59
CA HIS A 900 7.51 16.57 44.26
C HIS A 900 7.30 16.65 45.78
N THR A 901 7.27 15.52 46.51
CA THR A 901 8.42 15.13 47.37
C THR A 901 8.30 13.74 48.04
N PHE A 902 9.46 13.04 48.01
CA PHE A 902 9.98 12.01 48.92
C PHE A 902 9.41 10.57 49.06
N LEU A 903 10.40 9.69 49.33
CA LEU A 903 10.48 8.22 49.48
C LEU A 903 10.64 7.87 50.99
N PRO A 904 10.82 6.60 51.47
CA PRO A 904 11.16 5.30 50.81
C PRO A 904 10.13 4.17 51.07
N GLY A 905 10.18 2.92 50.56
CA GLY A 905 11.18 2.04 49.87
C GLY A 905 11.11 0.62 50.52
N PRO A 906 11.75 -0.48 50.03
CA PRO A 906 12.49 -0.73 48.77
C PRO A 906 12.13 -2.06 48.01
N HIS A 907 12.47 -2.15 46.70
CA HIS A 907 12.95 -3.33 45.89
C HIS A 907 12.27 -4.74 45.89
N PRO A 908 12.44 -5.60 44.85
CA PRO A 908 12.68 -5.37 43.40
C PRO A 908 12.06 -6.40 42.36
N THR A 909 12.37 -6.20 41.06
CA THR A 909 12.63 -7.19 39.95
C THR A 909 11.54 -8.03 39.20
N TRP A 910 11.40 -7.75 37.87
CA TRP A 910 11.37 -8.61 36.62
C TRP A 910 10.56 -9.96 36.49
N VAL A 911 10.09 -10.51 35.33
CA VAL A 911 9.68 -10.01 33.96
C VAL A 911 9.09 -11.15 33.03
N SER A 912 8.36 -10.78 31.95
CA SER A 912 8.18 -11.37 30.56
C SER A 912 7.55 -12.76 30.16
N ASP A 913 6.61 -12.67 29.19
CA ASP A 913 6.48 -13.24 27.81
C ASP A 913 6.15 -14.72 27.42
N SER A 914 5.04 -14.93 26.65
CA SER A 914 4.46 -16.20 26.03
C SER A 914 3.45 -17.07 26.86
N ILE A 915 2.73 -18.15 26.44
CA ILE A 915 1.99 -18.69 25.22
C ILE A 915 1.02 -19.81 25.76
N CYS A 916 -0.30 -19.98 25.48
CA CYS A 916 -1.15 -20.32 24.29
C CYS A 916 -1.56 -21.83 24.15
N LEU A 917 -2.66 -22.12 23.39
CA LEU A 917 -3.18 -23.46 22.92
C LEU A 917 -3.91 -24.38 23.96
N GLN A 918 -4.77 -25.37 23.60
CA GLN A 918 -5.24 -25.91 22.30
C GLN A 918 -6.71 -26.42 22.32
N SER A 919 -7.10 -27.31 21.39
CA SER A 919 -8.46 -27.62 20.89
C SER A 919 -9.10 -28.96 21.36
N ASP A 920 -10.32 -29.24 20.85
CA ASP A 920 -11.12 -30.48 20.95
C ASP A 920 -11.57 -30.88 19.52
N ALA A 921 -12.01 -32.11 19.17
CA ALA A 921 -11.83 -33.48 19.67
C ALA A 921 -12.56 -34.47 18.69
N GLY A 922 -12.08 -35.72 18.49
CA GLY A 922 -12.48 -36.53 17.30
C GLY A 922 -12.88 -38.02 17.40
N GLN A 923 -12.67 -38.76 18.51
CA GLN A 923 -13.09 -40.18 18.71
C GLN A 923 -12.44 -41.25 17.74
N PRO A 924 -12.72 -42.58 17.87
CA PRO A 924 -12.24 -43.41 18.99
C PRO A 924 -11.72 -44.84 18.60
N VAL A 925 -10.60 -45.31 19.16
CA VAL A 925 -10.22 -46.76 19.16
C VAL A 925 -9.52 -47.13 20.49
N GLU A 926 -9.64 -48.39 20.92
CA GLU A 926 -9.02 -48.96 22.12
C GLU A 926 -7.62 -49.55 21.87
N SER A 927 -6.87 -49.81 22.95
CA SER A 927 -5.50 -50.41 22.98
C SER A 927 -4.39 -49.54 22.35
N TYR A 928 -3.17 -49.42 22.88
CA TYR A 928 -2.36 -50.34 23.69
C TYR A 928 -1.63 -49.65 24.87
N TRP A 929 -1.02 -50.44 25.77
CA TRP A 929 -0.01 -49.99 26.75
C TRP A 929 1.42 -50.24 26.24
N GLY A 930 2.36 -49.35 26.58
CA GLY A 930 3.80 -49.41 26.27
C GLY A 930 4.38 -47.98 26.22
N ILE A 931 5.01 -47.44 27.28
CA ILE A 931 6.38 -47.67 27.81
C ILE A 931 7.46 -46.99 26.94
N LEU A 932 8.53 -46.49 27.60
CA LEU A 932 9.59 -45.56 27.13
C LEU A 932 9.12 -44.08 27.25
N ASP A 933 9.69 -43.22 28.11
CA ASP A 933 11.02 -43.17 28.76
C ASP A 933 12.19 -42.97 27.76
N ALA A 934 12.38 -41.71 27.35
CA ALA A 934 13.59 -41.09 26.80
C ALA A 934 13.50 -39.56 27.01
#